data_AF-A0A8H4KVB2-F1
#
_entry.id   AF-A0A8H4KVB2-F1
#
_cell.length_a   1.000
_cell.length_b   1.000
_cell.length_c   1.000
_cell.angle_alpha   90.00
_cell.angle_beta   90.00
_cell.angle_gamma   90.00
#
_symmetry.space_group_name_H-M   'P 1'
#
loop_
_entity.id
_entity.type
_entity.pdbx_description
1 polymer ?
#
loop_
_entity_poly.entity_id
_entity_poly.type
_entity_poly.pdbx_seq_one_letter_code
_entity_poly.pdbx_strand_id
1 'polypeptide(L)'
;MSQQSEPATPVVESVPELALTRVSHHTEARIQTATLVESTEKIEDVSVSPKAIELPDQLGMEQLRDFRYKQASTYRKIFAFIFTANAAVFIALMITSNATILAKDAASAASANLMVCILFRQEEFVNLCYDIAVLAPHSWPLWIRKRLAKVFHYGGFHSGAGVAATAWYLAYTILATQEYAQDKKEYRLVNMITGWVVVCMFFVILIAAYPTIRRKFHDHFEAFHRFAGWVSLLAFWTHNIVQARVTAHELGKSISYALVRSPNFWCICVTTSCTIASWSRLRRRTVYPEKLSDHATRLHFKYRGMKPFYGLKISDKPLTEWHAFATIPDIEPESGKIEGFSVVVSNAGDFTKKQIMDAAERKLWVRGAPLHGLLYTSKLFRQIVIVATGSGIGPCLSLLHADVTPRRVLWSTRDPEKTYGPTVVSAVQRADPNAVIWNTTTRGYPDIVLETYKLVVESNAEAVYIISNPKVTEKVLSQGKQRYQNGTCQQAQAAGLLELRVVAPNAGSSVGWGLSEFEVWTPAIFHIRNENSGKLMGVENESKANSANTQQYDDNSTRDHFWQFIPSPGGWWKVRNLNSGLLLAVQDAPTANSVNLQQYENSGTDDHLWRVESKGGGLFLIWNKNSQKVAGVDRMSTANSANVVQFDNNGTKDHSWRLLLAVVKP
;
A
#
# COMPACT_ATOMS: atom_id res chain seq x y z
N MET A 1 -26.69 33.50 -62.71
CA MET A 1 -27.82 32.99 -61.90
C MET A 1 -27.21 32.12 -60.81
N SER A 2 -26.95 32.68 -59.63
CA SER A 2 -27.86 32.70 -58.47
C SER A 2 -28.06 31.28 -57.92
N GLN A 3 -27.72 30.89 -56.69
CA GLN A 3 -27.67 31.64 -55.44
C GLN A 3 -26.85 30.85 -54.40
N GLN A 4 -26.16 31.58 -53.51
CA GLN A 4 -25.52 31.09 -52.29
C GLN A 4 -26.58 30.69 -51.25
N SER A 5 -26.32 29.63 -50.49
CA SER A 5 -27.05 29.26 -49.29
C SER A 5 -26.32 29.80 -48.04
N GLU A 6 -26.93 30.78 -47.38
CA GLU A 6 -26.53 31.31 -46.07
C GLU A 6 -26.92 30.37 -44.90
N PRO A 7 -26.25 30.50 -43.73
CA PRO A 7 -26.51 29.68 -42.55
C PRO A 7 -27.64 30.24 -41.68
N ALA A 8 -28.37 29.34 -41.02
CA ALA A 8 -29.45 29.66 -40.09
C ALA A 8 -28.94 30.36 -38.81
N THR A 9 -29.49 31.54 -38.53
CA THR A 9 -29.37 32.29 -37.28
C THR A 9 -30.36 31.76 -36.22
N PRO A 10 -29.98 31.72 -34.93
CA PRO A 10 -30.93 31.46 -33.85
C PRO A 10 -31.64 32.75 -33.42
N VAL A 11 -32.94 32.61 -33.16
CA VAL A 11 -33.85 33.64 -32.67
C VAL A 11 -33.48 34.02 -31.23
N VAL A 12 -33.29 35.32 -31.00
CA VAL A 12 -33.12 35.93 -29.67
C VAL A 12 -34.50 36.40 -29.20
N GLU A 13 -35.07 35.74 -28.20
CA GLU A 13 -36.23 36.25 -27.46
C GLU A 13 -35.76 37.13 -26.30
N SER A 14 -36.23 38.37 -26.31
CA SER A 14 -35.98 39.42 -25.32
C SER A 14 -36.82 39.23 -24.05
N VAL A 15 -36.17 39.28 -22.88
CA VAL A 15 -36.83 39.37 -21.56
C VAL A 15 -36.65 40.81 -21.02
N PRO A 16 -37.68 41.44 -20.40
CA PRO A 16 -37.66 42.86 -20.06
C PRO A 16 -36.91 43.17 -18.76
N GLU A 17 -36.36 44.38 -18.73
CA GLU A 17 -35.64 45.02 -17.63
C GLU A 17 -36.60 45.79 -16.68
N LEU A 18 -36.12 46.02 -15.44
CA LEU A 18 -36.58 46.92 -14.36
C LEU A 18 -37.34 46.30 -13.16
N ALA A 19 -36.67 46.27 -12.00
CA ALA A 19 -36.80 47.31 -10.96
C ALA A 19 -36.26 46.79 -9.60
N LEU A 20 -35.06 47.24 -9.21
CA LEU A 20 -34.55 47.14 -7.84
C LEU A 20 -35.01 48.37 -7.05
N THR A 21 -35.93 48.19 -6.12
CA THR A 21 -36.36 49.23 -5.19
C THR A 21 -35.41 49.27 -3.98
N ARG A 22 -34.75 50.41 -3.78
CA ARG A 22 -33.88 50.75 -2.63
C ARG A 22 -34.33 52.12 -2.12
N VAL A 23 -34.93 52.20 -0.93
CA VAL A 23 -35.23 53.43 -0.14
C VAL A 23 -35.60 52.94 1.28
N SER A 24 -35.19 53.45 2.44
CA SER A 24 -34.19 54.44 2.90
C SER A 24 -34.19 54.50 4.45
N HIS A 25 -33.04 54.82 5.04
CA HIS A 25 -32.75 55.68 6.22
C HIS A 25 -33.70 55.82 7.44
N HIS A 26 -33.11 55.81 8.66
CA HIS A 26 -33.01 56.96 9.59
C HIS A 26 -32.25 56.55 10.89
N THR A 27 -31.05 57.12 11.21
CA THR A 27 -30.72 58.19 12.21
C THR A 27 -30.61 57.63 13.65
N GLU A 28 -29.69 57.95 14.56
CA GLU A 28 -28.91 59.16 14.88
C GLU A 28 -27.57 58.81 15.53
N ALA A 29 -26.54 59.59 15.21
CA ALA A 29 -25.32 59.69 15.99
C ALA A 29 -25.51 60.79 17.04
N ARG A 30 -25.33 60.45 18.33
CA ARG A 30 -25.24 61.44 19.42
C ARG A 30 -23.87 61.32 20.07
N ILE A 31 -23.05 62.34 19.86
CA ILE A 31 -21.79 62.58 20.56
C ILE A 31 -22.15 63.07 21.96
N GLN A 32 -21.75 62.33 23.00
CA GLN A 32 -21.53 62.89 24.33
C GLN A 32 -20.20 62.38 24.87
N THR A 33 -19.28 63.33 25.01
CA THR A 33 -17.95 63.23 25.57
C THR A 33 -18.03 62.89 27.06
N ALA A 34 -17.37 61.82 27.51
CA ALA A 34 -17.03 61.62 28.91
C ALA A 34 -15.69 60.88 29.01
N THR A 35 -14.65 61.69 29.19
CA THR A 35 -13.43 61.47 29.99
C THR A 35 -12.83 60.06 30.10
N LEU A 36 -11.63 59.96 29.51
CA LEU A 36 -10.58 58.99 29.77
C LEU A 36 -10.34 58.79 31.28
N VAL A 37 -10.38 57.54 31.73
CA VAL A 37 -9.53 57.03 32.81
C VAL A 37 -8.85 55.78 32.27
N GLU A 38 -7.54 55.88 32.05
CA GLU A 38 -6.68 54.74 31.74
C GLU A 38 -6.68 53.75 32.91
N SER A 39 -7.09 52.51 32.64
CA SER A 39 -6.64 51.35 33.41
C SER A 39 -5.95 50.40 32.46
N THR A 40 -4.63 50.44 32.48
CA THR A 40 -3.71 49.53 31.79
C THR A 40 -3.80 48.14 32.39
N GLU A 41 -4.66 47.28 31.83
CA GLU A 41 -4.49 45.83 31.95
C GLU A 41 -3.95 45.27 30.64
N LYS A 42 -2.73 44.72 30.73
CA LYS A 42 -2.06 44.01 29.64
C LYS A 42 -2.92 42.82 29.23
N ILE A 43 -3.45 42.86 28.01
CA ILE A 43 -3.92 41.67 27.32
C ILE A 43 -2.67 40.88 26.95
N GLU A 44 -2.35 39.84 27.72
CA GLU A 44 -1.44 38.80 27.26
C GLU A 44 -2.13 38.06 26.10
N ASP A 45 -1.53 38.14 24.92
CA ASP A 45 -1.87 37.27 23.78
C ASP A 45 -1.66 35.81 24.20
N VAL A 46 -2.74 35.15 24.61
CA VAL A 46 -2.77 33.70 24.76
C VAL A 46 -2.75 33.10 23.36
N SER A 47 -1.55 32.95 22.82
CA SER A 47 -1.29 32.11 21.65
C SER A 47 -1.62 30.66 22.03
N VAL A 48 -2.85 30.22 21.71
CA VAL A 48 -3.24 28.81 21.82
C VAL A 48 -2.47 28.04 20.74
N SER A 49 -1.32 27.50 21.12
CA SER A 49 -0.59 26.51 20.33
C SER A 49 -1.49 25.31 20.07
N PRO A 50 -1.72 24.88 18.80
CA PRO A 50 -2.49 23.69 18.52
C PRO A 50 -1.83 22.47 19.19
N LYS A 51 -2.58 21.83 20.09
CA LYS A 51 -2.13 20.68 20.90
C LYS A 51 -1.46 19.64 20.00
N ALA A 52 -0.20 19.32 20.28
CA ALA A 52 0.61 18.45 19.45
C ALA A 52 -0.06 17.06 19.30
N ILE A 53 -0.27 16.62 18.07
CA ILE A 53 -0.70 15.24 17.80
C ILE A 53 0.42 14.32 18.28
N GLU A 54 0.18 13.54 19.33
CA GLU A 54 1.14 12.57 19.86
C GLU A 54 0.94 11.18 19.25
N LEU A 55 2.06 10.49 19.07
CA LEU A 55 2.12 9.13 18.56
C LEU A 55 1.69 8.15 19.67
N PRO A 56 0.68 7.28 19.49
CA PRO A 56 0.17 6.46 20.61
C PRO A 56 1.12 5.29 21.01
N ASP A 57 0.84 4.35 21.93
CA ASP A 57 1.87 3.38 22.43
C ASP A 57 1.98 2.04 21.66
N GLN A 58 3.09 1.29 21.82
CA GLN A 58 3.30 0.02 21.12
C GLN A 58 2.66 -1.22 21.82
N LEU A 59 1.79 -2.00 21.17
CA LEU A 59 1.19 -3.26 21.65
C LEU A 59 2.07 -4.53 21.56
N GLY A 60 1.90 -5.49 22.47
CA GLY A 60 2.42 -6.86 22.34
C GLY A 60 3.94 -7.05 22.53
N MET A 61 4.36 -8.30 22.68
CA MET A 61 5.78 -8.63 22.92
C MET A 61 6.63 -8.35 21.68
N GLU A 62 7.77 -7.69 21.87
CA GLU A 62 8.73 -7.37 20.82
C GLU A 62 9.11 -8.59 19.95
N GLN A 63 9.27 -9.75 20.57
CA GLN A 63 9.62 -11.00 19.88
C GLN A 63 8.53 -11.47 18.89
N LEU A 64 7.26 -11.39 19.27
CA LEU A 64 6.13 -11.75 18.37
C LEU A 64 6.01 -10.76 17.21
N ARG A 65 6.35 -9.49 17.45
CA ARG A 65 6.40 -8.46 16.42
C ARG A 65 7.51 -8.78 15.42
N ASP A 66 8.72 -9.03 15.91
CA ASP A 66 9.87 -9.37 15.08
C ASP A 66 9.63 -10.63 14.26
N PHE A 67 9.00 -11.65 14.85
CA PHE A 67 8.59 -12.84 14.12
C PHE A 67 7.61 -12.51 12.98
N ARG A 68 6.53 -11.79 13.26
CA ARG A 68 5.52 -11.47 12.24
C ARG A 68 6.11 -10.62 11.09
N TYR A 69 7.01 -9.69 11.39
CA TYR A 69 7.57 -8.75 10.40
C TYR A 69 8.75 -9.31 9.63
N LYS A 70 9.66 -10.00 10.31
CA LYS A 70 10.88 -10.53 9.68
C LYS A 70 10.63 -11.92 9.10
N GLN A 71 9.84 -12.76 9.78
CA GLN A 71 9.66 -14.17 9.43
C GLN A 71 8.36 -14.48 8.68
N ALA A 72 7.24 -13.81 8.97
CA ALA A 72 5.93 -14.07 8.35
C ALA A 72 5.53 -13.04 7.26
N SER A 73 6.49 -12.53 6.49
CA SER A 73 6.22 -11.57 5.41
C SER A 73 5.37 -12.19 4.29
N THR A 74 4.63 -11.36 3.55
CA THR A 74 3.79 -11.84 2.43
C THR A 74 4.60 -12.59 1.37
N TYR A 75 5.81 -12.11 1.07
CA TYR A 75 6.77 -12.83 0.24
C TYR A 75 7.01 -14.27 0.74
N ARG A 76 7.27 -14.44 2.05
CA ARG A 76 7.52 -15.76 2.66
C ARG A 76 6.27 -16.62 2.75
N LYS A 77 5.08 -16.01 2.90
CA LYS A 77 3.80 -16.71 2.82
C LYS A 77 3.54 -17.26 1.42
N ILE A 78 3.78 -16.47 0.37
CA ILE A 78 3.70 -16.92 -1.03
C ILE A 78 4.73 -18.03 -1.28
N PHE A 79 5.95 -17.86 -0.78
CA PHE A 79 6.98 -18.89 -0.86
C PHE A 79 6.52 -20.20 -0.20
N ALA A 80 6.01 -20.13 1.03
CA ALA A 80 5.47 -21.30 1.76
C ALA A 80 4.26 -21.93 1.06
N PHE A 81 3.42 -21.12 0.41
CA PHE A 81 2.31 -21.59 -0.40
C PHE A 81 2.79 -22.46 -1.57
N ILE A 82 3.86 -22.06 -2.28
CA ILE A 82 4.47 -22.89 -3.34
C ILE A 82 4.94 -24.23 -2.77
N PHE A 83 5.58 -24.24 -1.60
CA PHE A 83 6.02 -25.48 -0.95
C PHE A 83 4.84 -26.37 -0.52
N THR A 84 3.76 -25.76 -0.04
CA THR A 84 2.53 -26.48 0.35
C THR A 84 1.90 -27.14 -0.88
N ALA A 85 1.82 -26.42 -2.01
CA ALA A 85 1.33 -26.98 -3.27
C ALA A 85 2.22 -28.15 -3.77
N ASN A 86 3.55 -28.00 -3.69
CA ASN A 86 4.48 -29.06 -4.05
C ASN A 86 4.40 -30.28 -3.12
N ALA A 87 4.19 -30.08 -1.82
CA ALA A 87 3.96 -31.16 -0.87
C ALA A 87 2.66 -31.91 -1.18
N ALA A 88 1.58 -31.19 -1.54
CA ALA A 88 0.34 -31.82 -1.97
C ALA A 88 0.52 -32.66 -3.24
N VAL A 89 1.28 -32.16 -4.23
CA VAL A 89 1.63 -32.92 -5.44
C VAL A 89 2.46 -34.15 -5.11
N PHE A 90 3.45 -34.03 -4.22
CA PHE A 90 4.24 -35.17 -3.76
C PHE A 90 3.37 -36.25 -3.12
N ILE A 91 2.47 -35.87 -2.21
CA ILE A 91 1.52 -36.79 -1.57
C ILE A 91 0.61 -37.45 -2.62
N ALA A 92 0.08 -36.68 -3.56
CA ALA A 92 -0.75 -37.21 -4.63
C ALA A 92 -0.02 -38.26 -5.47
N LEU A 93 1.23 -37.98 -5.87
CA LEU A 93 2.07 -38.94 -6.62
C LEU A 93 2.35 -40.21 -5.81
N MET A 94 2.63 -40.07 -4.52
CA MET A 94 2.82 -41.23 -3.63
C MET A 94 1.57 -42.10 -3.53
N ILE A 95 0.38 -41.50 -3.51
CA ILE A 95 -0.89 -42.24 -3.49
C ILE A 95 -1.14 -42.93 -4.84
N THR A 96 -0.95 -42.24 -5.97
CA THR A 96 -1.28 -42.79 -7.30
C THR A 96 -0.29 -43.85 -7.77
N SER A 97 0.95 -43.79 -7.30
CA SER A 97 2.04 -44.64 -7.78
C SER A 97 2.48 -45.67 -6.74
N ASN A 98 1.57 -46.09 -5.84
CA ASN A 98 1.81 -47.10 -4.79
C ASN A 98 3.10 -46.86 -4.00
N ALA A 99 3.28 -45.63 -3.50
CA ALA A 99 4.45 -45.18 -2.74
C ALA A 99 5.79 -45.17 -3.50
N THR A 100 5.78 -45.16 -4.84
CA THR A 100 6.98 -45.03 -5.66
C THR A 100 6.90 -43.81 -6.58
N ILE A 101 7.93 -42.97 -6.60
CA ILE A 101 7.99 -41.80 -7.51
C ILE A 101 8.85 -42.17 -8.71
N LEU A 102 8.28 -42.03 -9.91
CA LEU A 102 9.00 -42.27 -11.16
C LEU A 102 9.82 -41.04 -11.55
N ALA A 103 10.98 -41.25 -12.18
CA ALA A 103 11.85 -40.16 -12.64
C ALA A 103 11.10 -39.17 -13.55
N LYS A 104 10.22 -39.68 -14.43
CA LYS A 104 9.39 -38.85 -15.33
C LYS A 104 8.44 -37.90 -14.60
N ASP A 105 7.93 -38.30 -13.43
CA ASP A 105 6.99 -37.51 -12.65
C ASP A 105 7.74 -36.40 -11.91
N ALA A 106 8.88 -36.74 -11.32
CA ALA A 106 9.80 -35.76 -10.72
C ALA A 106 10.31 -34.73 -11.75
N ALA A 107 10.65 -35.17 -12.96
CA ALA A 107 11.03 -34.27 -14.07
C ALA A 107 9.90 -33.32 -14.45
N SER A 108 8.66 -33.82 -14.54
CA SER A 108 7.48 -33.02 -14.85
C SER A 108 7.19 -31.98 -13.77
N ALA A 109 7.32 -32.35 -12.49
CA ALA A 109 7.20 -31.43 -11.37
C ALA A 109 8.31 -30.36 -11.38
N ALA A 110 9.55 -30.73 -11.69
CA ALA A 110 10.65 -29.80 -11.86
C ALA A 110 10.38 -28.79 -12.99
N SER A 111 9.92 -29.25 -14.15
CA SER A 111 9.60 -28.37 -15.30
C SER A 111 8.42 -27.45 -15.04
N ALA A 112 7.40 -27.92 -14.31
CA ALA A 112 6.25 -27.10 -13.94
C ALA A 112 6.66 -25.96 -13.00
N ASN A 113 7.49 -26.25 -11.99
CA ASN A 113 8.04 -25.23 -11.11
C ASN A 113 8.97 -24.26 -11.85
N LEU A 114 9.80 -24.75 -12.79
CA LEU A 114 10.64 -23.88 -13.61
C LEU A 114 9.81 -22.94 -14.50
N MET A 115 8.72 -23.45 -15.08
CA MET A 115 7.77 -22.63 -15.85
C MET A 115 7.15 -21.53 -14.98
N VAL A 116 6.64 -21.86 -13.79
CA VAL A 116 6.11 -20.86 -12.84
C VAL A 116 7.17 -19.84 -12.44
N CYS A 117 8.40 -20.31 -12.17
CA CYS A 117 9.54 -19.48 -11.85
C CYS A 117 9.80 -18.42 -12.93
N ILE A 118 9.75 -18.79 -14.21
CA ILE A 118 10.00 -17.89 -15.34
C ILE A 118 8.76 -17.06 -15.73
N LEU A 119 7.54 -17.58 -15.57
CA LEU A 119 6.31 -16.82 -15.81
C LEU A 119 6.26 -15.55 -14.94
N PHE A 120 6.60 -15.66 -13.66
CA PHE A 120 6.69 -14.50 -12.74
C PHE A 120 7.91 -13.59 -12.98
N ARG A 121 8.70 -13.87 -14.02
CA ARG A 121 9.72 -12.97 -14.57
C ARG A 121 9.29 -12.33 -15.89
N GLN A 122 8.22 -12.82 -16.50
CA GLN A 122 7.69 -12.31 -17.76
C GLN A 122 6.86 -11.05 -17.54
N GLU A 123 7.21 -9.98 -18.25
CA GLU A 123 6.66 -8.65 -18.00
C GLU A 123 5.14 -8.58 -18.26
N GLU A 124 4.65 -9.21 -19.33
CA GLU A 124 3.21 -9.24 -19.65
C GLU A 124 2.41 -10.02 -18.62
N PHE A 125 2.94 -11.14 -18.14
CA PHE A 125 2.26 -11.97 -17.17
C PHE A 125 2.14 -11.25 -15.82
N VAL A 126 3.23 -10.60 -15.40
CA VAL A 126 3.20 -9.77 -14.19
C VAL A 126 2.24 -8.60 -14.38
N ASN A 127 2.25 -7.93 -15.54
CA ASN A 127 1.32 -6.83 -15.80
C ASN A 127 -0.13 -7.30 -15.74
N LEU A 128 -0.45 -8.44 -16.36
CA LEU A 128 -1.77 -9.05 -16.31
C LEU A 128 -2.22 -9.33 -14.86
N CYS A 129 -1.32 -9.82 -14.00
CA CYS A 129 -1.63 -10.03 -12.58
C CYS A 129 -1.99 -8.71 -11.89
N TYR A 130 -1.27 -7.63 -12.18
CA TYR A 130 -1.57 -6.30 -11.65
C TYR A 130 -2.90 -5.78 -12.18
N ASP A 131 -3.14 -5.89 -13.48
CA ASP A 131 -4.39 -5.47 -14.12
C ASP A 131 -5.59 -6.18 -13.52
N ILE A 132 -5.54 -7.52 -13.39
CA ILE A 132 -6.58 -8.31 -12.73
C ILE A 132 -6.77 -7.85 -11.27
N ALA A 133 -5.67 -7.62 -10.54
CA ALA A 133 -5.77 -7.21 -9.14
C ALA A 133 -6.49 -5.87 -8.98
N VAL A 134 -6.23 -4.89 -9.86
CA VAL A 134 -6.84 -3.55 -9.78
C VAL A 134 -8.26 -3.46 -10.36
N LEU A 135 -8.78 -4.52 -10.99
CA LEU A 135 -10.20 -4.59 -11.38
C LEU A 135 -11.16 -4.64 -10.18
N ALA A 136 -10.65 -4.90 -8.97
CA ALA A 136 -11.51 -4.92 -7.79
C ALA A 136 -12.09 -3.52 -7.50
N PRO A 137 -13.43 -3.39 -7.47
CA PRO A 137 -14.08 -2.10 -7.29
C PRO A 137 -13.90 -1.59 -5.86
N HIS A 138 -13.96 -0.27 -5.69
CA HIS A 138 -13.85 0.36 -4.36
C HIS A 138 -14.98 -0.02 -3.39
N SER A 139 -16.08 -0.58 -3.89
CA SER A 139 -17.18 -1.12 -3.07
C SER A 139 -16.79 -2.41 -2.33
N TRP A 140 -15.75 -3.12 -2.78
CA TRP A 140 -15.28 -4.31 -2.09
C TRP A 140 -14.70 -3.96 -0.71
N PRO A 141 -14.88 -4.84 0.29
CA PRO A 141 -14.28 -4.68 1.60
C PRO A 141 -12.78 -4.38 1.51
N LEU A 142 -12.31 -3.44 2.33
CA LEU A 142 -10.91 -2.97 2.30
C LEU A 142 -9.92 -4.13 2.49
N TRP A 143 -10.25 -5.12 3.32
CA TRP A 143 -9.39 -6.29 3.54
C TRP A 143 -9.14 -7.11 2.26
N ILE A 144 -10.09 -7.15 1.32
CA ILE A 144 -9.91 -7.81 0.01
C ILE A 144 -9.01 -6.96 -0.87
N ARG A 145 -9.34 -5.67 -1.03
CA ARG A 145 -8.55 -4.72 -1.83
C ARG A 145 -7.09 -4.68 -1.36
N LYS A 146 -6.88 -4.74 -0.05
CA LYS A 146 -5.57 -4.89 0.58
C LYS A 146 -4.84 -6.16 0.18
N ARG A 147 -5.49 -7.33 0.21
CA ARG A 147 -4.87 -8.61 -0.21
C ARG A 147 -4.47 -8.56 -1.69
N LEU A 148 -5.35 -8.05 -2.55
CA LEU A 148 -5.08 -7.89 -3.98
C LEU A 148 -3.93 -6.94 -4.25
N ALA A 149 -3.89 -5.83 -3.51
CA ALA A 149 -2.82 -4.86 -3.62
C ALA A 149 -1.46 -5.42 -3.16
N LYS A 150 -1.35 -6.67 -2.65
CA LYS A 150 -0.08 -7.38 -2.37
C LYS A 150 0.50 -8.09 -3.60
N VAL A 151 -0.13 -7.97 -4.77
CA VAL A 151 0.33 -8.54 -6.05
C VAL A 151 1.80 -8.22 -6.36
N PHE A 152 2.32 -7.10 -5.85
CA PHE A 152 3.73 -6.73 -5.98
C PHE A 152 4.74 -7.70 -5.34
N HIS A 153 4.29 -8.58 -4.45
CA HIS A 153 5.13 -9.64 -3.86
C HIS A 153 5.28 -10.87 -4.76
N TYR A 154 4.98 -10.75 -6.05
CA TYR A 154 5.10 -11.82 -7.03
C TYR A 154 6.50 -12.48 -7.08
N GLY A 155 7.55 -11.79 -6.63
CA GLY A 155 8.88 -12.36 -6.45
C GLY A 155 8.92 -13.60 -5.54
N GLY A 156 7.95 -13.74 -4.62
CA GLY A 156 7.81 -14.94 -3.78
C GLY A 156 7.47 -16.19 -4.59
N PHE A 157 6.68 -16.06 -5.65
CA PHE A 157 6.40 -17.16 -6.59
C PHE A 157 7.65 -17.54 -7.37
N HIS A 158 8.39 -16.56 -7.89
CA HIS A 158 9.62 -16.79 -8.63
C HIS A 158 10.64 -17.58 -7.79
N SER A 159 10.96 -17.08 -6.59
CA SER A 159 11.94 -17.74 -5.73
C SER A 159 11.43 -19.06 -5.14
N GLY A 160 10.17 -19.13 -4.73
CA GLY A 160 9.58 -20.37 -4.21
C GLY A 160 9.59 -21.48 -5.25
N ALA A 161 9.15 -21.17 -6.47
CA ALA A 161 9.15 -22.12 -7.57
C ALA A 161 10.57 -22.46 -8.03
N GLY A 162 11.52 -21.51 -8.00
CA GLY A 162 12.93 -21.80 -8.26
C GLY A 162 13.53 -22.83 -7.31
N VAL A 163 13.33 -22.68 -5.99
CA VAL A 163 13.83 -23.65 -5.00
C VAL A 163 13.11 -24.99 -5.13
N ALA A 164 11.79 -24.98 -5.31
CA ALA A 164 11.02 -26.21 -5.53
C ALA A 164 11.46 -26.95 -6.81
N ALA A 165 11.75 -26.23 -7.90
CA ALA A 165 12.30 -26.80 -9.12
C ALA A 165 13.65 -27.48 -8.85
N THR A 166 14.54 -26.84 -8.08
CA THR A 166 15.82 -27.45 -7.69
C THR A 166 15.62 -28.73 -6.88
N ALA A 167 14.69 -28.75 -5.92
CA ALA A 167 14.41 -29.93 -5.10
C ALA A 167 13.87 -31.11 -5.94
N TRP A 168 12.89 -30.85 -6.81
CA TRP A 168 12.36 -31.87 -7.72
C TRP A 168 13.39 -32.37 -8.73
N TYR A 169 14.23 -31.46 -9.24
CA TYR A 169 15.25 -31.83 -10.20
C TYR A 169 16.39 -32.63 -9.56
N LEU A 170 16.72 -32.35 -8.30
CA LEU A 170 17.60 -33.21 -7.50
C LEU A 170 17.01 -34.61 -7.33
N ALA A 171 15.73 -34.70 -6.96
CA ALA A 171 15.04 -35.99 -6.85
C ALA A 171 15.05 -36.77 -8.17
N TYR A 172 14.73 -36.10 -9.29
CA TYR A 172 14.85 -36.66 -10.64
C TYR A 172 16.26 -37.19 -10.92
N THR A 173 17.30 -36.41 -10.62
CA THR A 173 18.69 -36.77 -10.89
C THR A 173 19.13 -37.97 -10.05
N ILE A 174 18.67 -38.07 -8.80
CA ILE A 174 18.92 -39.23 -7.94
C ILE A 174 18.25 -40.49 -8.53
N LEU A 175 16.98 -40.40 -8.93
CA LEU A 175 16.26 -41.51 -9.56
C LEU A 175 16.92 -41.93 -10.88
N ALA A 176 17.31 -40.98 -11.73
CA ALA A 176 18.05 -41.27 -12.97
C ALA A 176 19.41 -41.95 -12.70
N THR A 177 20.07 -41.60 -11.59
CA THR A 177 21.31 -42.25 -11.14
C THR A 177 21.04 -43.71 -10.75
N GLN A 178 19.94 -43.98 -10.05
CA GLN A 178 19.53 -45.33 -9.69
C GLN A 178 19.17 -46.18 -10.93
N GLU A 179 18.44 -45.60 -11.88
CA GLU A 179 18.10 -46.25 -13.16
C GLU A 179 19.35 -46.61 -13.98
N TYR A 180 20.38 -45.76 -13.95
CA TYR A 180 21.67 -46.07 -14.59
C TYR A 180 22.44 -47.17 -13.84
N ALA A 181 22.41 -47.16 -12.51
CA ALA A 181 23.07 -48.19 -11.69
C ALA A 181 22.48 -49.59 -11.96
N GLN A 182 21.18 -49.65 -12.26
CA GLN A 182 20.48 -50.88 -12.63
C GLN A 182 20.74 -51.31 -14.09
N ASP A 183 20.77 -50.37 -15.03
CA ASP A 183 20.94 -50.64 -16.47
C ASP A 183 21.94 -49.65 -17.08
N LYS A 184 23.17 -50.12 -17.30
CA LYS A 184 24.33 -49.29 -17.66
C LYS A 184 24.36 -48.90 -19.15
N LYS A 185 23.27 -48.33 -19.67
CA LYS A 185 23.19 -47.84 -21.05
C LYS A 185 23.80 -46.45 -21.19
N GLU A 186 24.41 -46.19 -22.35
CA GLU A 186 25.09 -44.92 -22.64
C GLU A 186 24.17 -43.69 -22.50
N TYR A 187 22.93 -43.75 -22.99
CA TYR A 187 22.01 -42.61 -22.88
C TYR A 187 21.64 -42.30 -21.42
N ARG A 188 21.60 -43.31 -20.53
CA ARG A 188 21.35 -43.13 -19.09
C ARG A 188 22.57 -42.50 -18.40
N LEU A 189 23.77 -42.88 -18.82
CA LEU A 189 25.01 -42.24 -18.36
C LEU A 189 25.02 -40.75 -18.71
N VAL A 190 24.72 -40.40 -19.96
CA VAL A 190 24.66 -38.99 -20.40
C VAL A 190 23.62 -38.22 -19.61
N ASN A 191 22.42 -38.78 -19.43
CA ASN A 191 21.34 -38.15 -18.65
C ASN A 191 21.75 -37.91 -17.19
N MET A 192 22.39 -38.90 -16.55
CA MET A 192 22.91 -38.78 -15.18
C MET A 192 23.96 -37.68 -15.05
N ILE A 193 24.99 -37.67 -15.91
CA ILE A 193 26.08 -36.68 -15.85
C ILE A 193 25.52 -35.27 -16.03
N THR A 194 24.73 -35.07 -17.09
CA THR A 194 24.15 -33.75 -17.39
C THR A 194 23.12 -33.31 -16.33
N GLY A 195 22.41 -34.25 -15.71
CA GLY A 195 21.58 -34.01 -14.52
C GLY A 195 22.37 -33.43 -13.36
N TRP A 196 23.47 -34.06 -12.96
CA TRP A 196 24.31 -33.59 -11.86
C TRP A 196 24.99 -32.23 -12.15
N VAL A 197 25.36 -31.96 -13.40
CA VAL A 197 25.85 -30.64 -13.82
C VAL A 197 24.79 -29.56 -13.57
N VAL A 198 23.55 -29.80 -13.99
CA VAL A 198 22.45 -28.84 -13.80
C VAL A 198 22.09 -28.69 -12.31
N VAL A 199 22.09 -29.78 -11.54
CA VAL A 199 21.92 -29.73 -10.08
C VAL A 199 22.98 -28.83 -9.44
N CYS A 200 24.25 -29.02 -9.79
CA CYS A 200 25.35 -28.17 -9.30
C CYS A 200 25.11 -26.70 -9.64
N MET A 201 24.73 -26.39 -10.89
CA MET A 201 24.38 -25.03 -11.31
C MET A 201 23.25 -24.43 -10.47
N PHE A 202 22.17 -25.18 -10.24
CA PHE A 202 21.06 -24.72 -9.41
C PHE A 202 21.48 -24.44 -7.97
N PHE A 203 22.29 -25.30 -7.34
CA PHE A 203 22.82 -25.03 -6.02
C PHE A 203 23.66 -23.75 -5.97
N VAL A 204 24.52 -23.52 -6.96
CA VAL A 204 25.30 -22.27 -7.04
C VAL A 204 24.36 -21.05 -7.22
N ILE A 205 23.32 -21.14 -8.04
CA ILE A 205 22.31 -20.08 -8.18
C ILE A 205 21.65 -19.80 -6.82
N LEU A 206 21.24 -20.83 -6.08
CA LEU A 206 20.58 -20.67 -4.78
C LEU A 206 21.50 -20.01 -3.74
N ILE A 207 22.77 -20.42 -3.69
CA ILE A 207 23.78 -19.81 -2.81
C ILE A 207 24.00 -18.35 -3.21
N ALA A 208 24.21 -18.06 -4.49
CA ALA A 208 24.44 -16.71 -4.98
C ALA A 208 23.21 -15.80 -4.82
N ALA A 209 22.00 -16.36 -4.84
CA ALA A 209 20.74 -15.65 -4.62
C ALA A 209 20.52 -15.24 -3.16
N TYR A 210 21.30 -15.78 -2.21
CA TYR A 210 21.15 -15.45 -0.80
C TYR A 210 21.34 -13.94 -0.58
N PRO A 211 20.46 -13.25 0.20
CA PRO A 211 20.37 -11.79 0.18
C PRO A 211 21.68 -11.04 0.49
N THR A 212 22.52 -11.58 1.38
CA THR A 212 23.81 -10.95 1.73
C THR A 212 24.82 -11.08 0.60
N ILE A 213 24.90 -12.25 -0.04
CA ILE A 213 25.81 -12.53 -1.16
C ILE A 213 25.37 -11.75 -2.38
N ARG A 214 24.10 -11.86 -2.76
CA ARG A 214 23.51 -11.15 -3.89
C ARG A 214 23.73 -9.64 -3.82
N ARG A 215 23.61 -9.04 -2.64
CA ARG A 215 23.83 -7.59 -2.46
C ARG A 215 25.29 -7.20 -2.63
N LYS A 216 26.22 -8.05 -2.16
CA LYS A 216 27.67 -7.80 -2.24
C LYS A 216 28.22 -8.01 -3.65
N PHE A 217 27.71 -9.02 -4.36
CA PHE A 217 28.20 -9.45 -5.67
C PHE A 217 27.11 -9.38 -6.73
N HIS A 218 26.35 -8.28 -6.77
CA HIS A 218 25.16 -8.17 -7.61
C HIS A 218 25.41 -8.49 -9.09
N ASP A 219 26.41 -7.86 -9.70
CA ASP A 219 26.61 -7.97 -11.15
C ASP A 219 27.07 -9.39 -11.53
N HIS A 220 27.89 -10.01 -10.68
CA HIS A 220 28.30 -11.40 -10.82
C HIS A 220 27.11 -12.36 -10.66
N PHE A 221 26.25 -12.12 -9.66
CA PHE A 221 25.02 -12.86 -9.47
C PHE A 221 24.12 -12.75 -10.69
N GLU A 222 23.92 -11.54 -11.23
CA GLU A 222 23.07 -11.31 -12.38
C GLU A 222 23.58 -12.01 -13.65
N ALA A 223 24.89 -11.94 -13.90
CA ALA A 223 25.51 -12.65 -15.02
C ALA A 223 25.39 -14.17 -14.85
N PHE A 224 25.81 -14.71 -13.69
CA PHE A 224 25.81 -16.15 -13.45
C PHE A 224 24.40 -16.75 -13.48
N HIS A 225 23.44 -16.15 -12.78
CA HIS A 225 22.04 -16.61 -12.79
C HIS A 225 21.50 -16.70 -14.21
N ARG A 226 21.85 -15.75 -15.08
CA ARG A 226 21.38 -15.72 -16.47
C ARG A 226 21.98 -16.85 -17.30
N PHE A 227 23.30 -16.94 -17.36
CA PHE A 227 23.98 -17.94 -18.19
C PHE A 227 23.70 -19.35 -17.68
N ALA A 228 23.73 -19.57 -16.36
CA ALA A 228 23.35 -20.85 -15.77
C ALA A 228 21.88 -21.19 -16.07
N GLY A 229 20.97 -20.20 -16.08
CA GLY A 229 19.59 -20.39 -16.51
C GLY A 229 19.44 -20.84 -17.96
N TRP A 230 20.20 -20.23 -18.89
CA TRP A 230 20.17 -20.61 -20.31
C TRP A 230 20.75 -22.01 -20.56
N VAL A 231 21.88 -22.32 -19.92
CA VAL A 231 22.49 -23.65 -20.01
C VAL A 231 21.54 -24.70 -19.43
N SER A 232 20.90 -24.40 -18.29
CA SER A 232 19.88 -25.29 -17.71
C SER A 232 18.73 -25.52 -18.67
N LEU A 233 18.19 -24.46 -19.31
CA LEU A 233 17.09 -24.61 -20.26
C LEU A 233 17.45 -25.50 -21.47
N LEU A 234 18.68 -25.39 -21.98
CA LEU A 234 19.17 -26.27 -23.05
C LEU A 234 19.30 -27.73 -22.57
N ALA A 235 19.78 -27.94 -21.33
CA ALA A 235 19.87 -29.27 -20.74
C ALA A 235 18.47 -29.91 -20.55
N PHE A 236 17.48 -29.14 -20.09
CA PHE A 236 16.09 -29.61 -19.98
C PHE A 236 15.50 -30.03 -21.34
N TRP A 237 15.75 -29.27 -22.41
CA TRP A 237 15.36 -29.67 -23.76
C TRP A 237 16.03 -30.99 -24.18
N THR A 238 17.32 -31.11 -23.91
CA THR A 238 18.09 -32.32 -24.24
C THR A 238 17.54 -33.54 -23.51
N HIS A 239 17.30 -33.43 -22.20
CA HIS A 239 16.72 -34.49 -21.37
C HIS A 239 15.33 -34.89 -21.83
N ASN A 240 14.47 -33.90 -22.14
CA ASN A 240 13.12 -34.18 -22.60
C ASN A 240 13.11 -34.90 -23.96
N ILE A 241 14.01 -34.55 -24.88
CA ILE A 241 14.15 -35.22 -26.19
C ILE A 241 14.66 -36.66 -26.01
N VAL A 242 15.67 -36.86 -25.16
CA VAL A 242 16.20 -38.21 -24.86
C VAL A 242 15.11 -39.08 -24.24
N GLN A 243 14.37 -38.56 -23.25
CA GLN A 243 13.27 -39.29 -22.61
C GLN A 243 12.14 -39.61 -23.59
N ALA A 244 11.78 -38.66 -24.46
CA ALA A 244 10.77 -38.89 -25.49
C ALA A 244 11.20 -39.95 -26.50
N ARG A 245 12.50 -40.03 -26.84
CA ARG A 245 13.04 -41.07 -27.71
C ARG A 245 12.90 -42.47 -27.10
N VAL A 246 13.20 -42.60 -25.81
CA VAL A 246 13.02 -43.87 -25.07
C VAL A 246 11.54 -44.27 -25.05
N THR A 247 10.67 -43.34 -24.66
CA THR A 247 9.22 -43.58 -24.58
C THR A 247 8.62 -43.93 -25.94
N ALA A 248 9.07 -43.26 -27.01
CA ALA A 248 8.63 -43.53 -28.37
C ALA A 248 9.01 -44.94 -28.83
N HIS A 249 10.21 -45.39 -28.50
CA HIS A 249 10.67 -46.74 -28.80
C HIS A 249 9.84 -47.81 -28.04
N GLU A 250 9.58 -47.60 -26.76
CA GLU A 250 8.76 -48.50 -25.93
C GLU A 250 7.31 -48.61 -26.43
N LEU A 251 6.72 -47.51 -26.90
CA LEU A 251 5.35 -47.47 -27.39
C LEU A 251 5.21 -47.83 -28.88
N GLY A 252 6.30 -48.02 -29.61
CA GLY A 252 6.29 -48.18 -31.06
C GLY A 252 5.68 -46.97 -31.80
N LYS A 253 5.91 -45.76 -31.29
CA LYS A 253 5.38 -44.50 -31.83
C LYS A 253 6.52 -43.56 -32.26
N SER A 254 6.17 -42.45 -32.89
CA SER A 254 7.14 -41.40 -33.23
C SER A 254 7.60 -40.62 -31.99
N ILE A 255 8.80 -40.02 -32.06
CA ILE A 255 9.32 -39.12 -31.01
C ILE A 255 8.40 -37.91 -30.83
N SER A 256 7.84 -37.37 -31.91
CA SER A 256 6.90 -36.25 -31.86
C SER A 256 5.64 -36.57 -31.06
N TYR A 257 5.11 -37.78 -31.21
CA TYR A 257 3.96 -38.25 -30.44
C TYR A 257 4.27 -38.31 -28.94
N ALA A 258 5.45 -38.82 -28.58
CA ALA A 258 5.90 -38.87 -27.18
C ALA A 258 6.12 -37.47 -26.59
N LEU A 259 6.69 -36.53 -27.36
CA LEU A 259 6.92 -35.16 -26.92
C LEU A 259 5.61 -34.42 -26.65
N VAL A 260 4.67 -34.40 -27.59
CA VAL A 260 3.44 -33.59 -27.48
C VAL A 260 2.54 -34.07 -26.33
N ARG A 261 2.60 -35.36 -25.97
CA ARG A 261 1.88 -35.90 -24.81
C ARG A 261 2.60 -35.70 -23.47
N SER A 262 3.86 -35.28 -23.49
CA SER A 262 4.62 -35.01 -22.27
C SER A 262 4.26 -33.62 -21.70
N PRO A 263 3.83 -33.52 -20.44
CA PRO A 263 3.63 -32.22 -19.78
C PRO A 263 4.90 -31.38 -19.77
N ASN A 264 6.06 -32.04 -19.63
CA ASN A 264 7.38 -31.40 -19.60
C ASN A 264 7.65 -30.61 -20.89
N PHE A 265 7.27 -31.15 -22.06
CA PHE A 265 7.42 -30.47 -23.34
C PHE A 265 6.74 -29.09 -23.35
N TRP A 266 5.48 -29.03 -22.92
CA TRP A 266 4.73 -27.77 -22.88
C TRP A 266 5.29 -26.78 -21.86
N CYS A 267 5.69 -27.26 -20.67
CA CYS A 267 6.34 -26.42 -19.67
C CYS A 267 7.64 -25.78 -20.20
N ILE A 268 8.48 -26.56 -20.89
CA ILE A 268 9.73 -26.05 -21.47
C ILE A 268 9.44 -25.13 -22.67
N CYS A 269 8.43 -25.40 -23.49
CA CYS A 269 7.99 -24.50 -24.56
C CYS A 269 7.64 -23.12 -23.99
N VAL A 270 6.76 -23.05 -22.99
CA VAL A 270 6.37 -21.78 -22.34
C VAL A 270 7.59 -21.08 -21.76
N THR A 271 8.43 -21.81 -21.01
CA THR A 271 9.66 -21.28 -20.40
C THR A 271 10.60 -20.67 -21.45
N THR A 272 10.76 -21.36 -22.58
CA THR A 272 11.60 -20.94 -23.71
C THR A 272 11.02 -19.70 -24.38
N SER A 273 9.72 -19.69 -24.66
CA SER A 273 9.01 -18.57 -25.27
C SER A 273 9.11 -17.32 -24.40
N CYS A 274 8.89 -17.41 -23.09
CA CYS A 274 9.06 -16.28 -22.17
C CYS A 274 10.49 -15.74 -22.20
N THR A 275 11.49 -16.64 -22.16
CA THR A 275 12.90 -16.25 -22.21
C THR A 275 13.20 -15.50 -23.51
N ILE A 276 12.82 -16.05 -24.68
CA ILE A 276 13.04 -15.41 -25.98
C ILE A 276 12.27 -14.08 -26.08
N ALA A 277 11.04 -14.00 -25.58
CA ALA A 277 10.20 -12.81 -25.66
C ALA A 277 10.80 -11.61 -24.89
N SER A 278 11.45 -11.84 -23.75
CA SER A 278 12.12 -10.77 -22.99
C SER A 278 13.37 -10.23 -23.73
N TRP A 279 14.12 -11.10 -24.40
CA TRP A 279 15.38 -10.74 -25.09
C TRP A 279 15.21 -10.21 -26.51
N SER A 280 14.22 -10.70 -27.25
CA SER A 280 13.89 -10.21 -28.61
C SER A 280 13.53 -8.71 -28.64
N ARG A 281 13.18 -8.13 -27.48
CA ARG A 281 12.82 -6.71 -27.30
C ARG A 281 13.97 -5.85 -26.80
N LEU A 282 15.18 -6.39 -26.71
CA LEU A 282 16.36 -5.60 -26.40
C LEU A 282 16.55 -4.54 -27.49
N ARG A 283 16.58 -3.26 -27.10
CA ARG A 283 16.77 -2.13 -28.03
C ARG A 283 17.78 -1.16 -27.45
N ARG A 284 18.67 -0.66 -28.30
CA ARG A 284 19.56 0.44 -27.96
C ARG A 284 18.85 1.75 -28.28
N ARG A 285 18.60 2.57 -27.27
CA ARG A 285 17.81 3.80 -27.36
C ARG A 285 18.68 5.01 -27.03
N THR A 286 18.50 6.07 -27.80
CA THR A 286 19.09 7.38 -27.51
C THR A 286 18.42 7.97 -26.27
N VAL A 287 19.23 8.60 -25.45
CA VAL A 287 18.85 9.22 -24.18
C VAL A 287 19.41 10.63 -24.15
N TYR A 288 18.56 11.57 -23.71
CA TYR A 288 18.89 12.99 -23.59
C TYR A 288 18.97 13.37 -22.11
N PRO A 289 20.17 13.56 -21.55
CA PRO A 289 20.32 13.92 -20.15
C PRO A 289 19.98 15.40 -19.88
N GLU A 290 19.30 15.65 -18.77
CA GLU A 290 19.06 16.95 -18.16
C GLU A 290 19.72 16.92 -16.77
N LYS A 291 20.80 17.69 -16.60
CA LYS A 291 21.49 17.77 -15.31
C LYS A 291 20.62 18.56 -14.32
N LEU A 292 20.13 17.89 -13.27
CA LEU A 292 19.38 18.55 -12.19
C LEU A 292 20.34 19.09 -11.12
N SER A 293 21.32 18.29 -10.71
CA SER A 293 22.34 18.65 -9.72
C SER A 293 23.56 17.72 -9.85
N ASP A 294 24.58 17.90 -9.01
CA ASP A 294 25.69 16.93 -8.91
C ASP A 294 25.27 15.60 -8.26
N HIS A 295 24.05 15.53 -7.75
CA HIS A 295 23.49 14.33 -7.12
C HIS A 295 22.41 13.62 -7.96
N ALA A 296 21.82 14.31 -8.94
CA ALA A 296 20.72 13.77 -9.75
C ALA A 296 20.76 14.27 -11.20
N THR A 297 20.37 13.39 -12.11
CA THR A 297 20.14 13.69 -13.53
C THR A 297 18.80 13.13 -13.96
N ARG A 298 18.11 13.80 -14.88
CA ARG A 298 16.91 13.29 -15.52
C ARG A 298 17.25 12.84 -16.93
N LEU A 299 16.86 11.62 -17.27
CA LEU A 299 17.16 11.03 -18.56
C LEU A 299 15.87 10.95 -19.40
N HIS A 300 15.82 11.68 -20.51
CA HIS A 300 14.66 11.71 -21.40
C HIS A 300 14.77 10.69 -22.54
N PHE A 301 13.64 10.07 -22.86
CA PHE A 301 13.46 9.11 -23.92
C PHE A 301 12.32 9.57 -24.84
N LYS A 302 12.63 9.87 -26.09
CA LYS A 302 11.69 10.43 -27.08
C LYS A 302 11.14 9.41 -28.08
N TYR A 303 11.46 8.13 -27.92
CA TYR A 303 11.13 7.11 -28.92
C TYR A 303 9.70 6.54 -28.80
N ARG A 304 9.00 6.84 -27.70
CA ARG A 304 7.60 6.48 -27.46
C ARG A 304 7.04 7.27 -26.29
N GLY A 305 5.73 7.52 -26.31
CA GLY A 305 5.01 7.89 -25.09
C GLY A 305 4.97 6.73 -24.08
N MET A 306 5.00 7.06 -22.79
CA MET A 306 4.81 6.11 -21.69
C MET A 306 3.67 6.58 -20.81
N LYS A 307 2.70 5.69 -20.55
CA LYS A 307 1.67 5.97 -19.56
C LYS A 307 2.28 6.02 -18.15
N PRO A 308 1.60 6.61 -17.17
CA PRO A 308 2.00 6.53 -15.78
C PRO A 308 2.10 5.08 -15.25
N PHE A 309 2.75 4.93 -14.10
CA PHE A 309 2.89 3.67 -13.35
C PHE A 309 3.79 2.61 -13.95
N TYR A 310 4.56 2.92 -14.98
CA TYR A 310 5.49 1.97 -15.53
C TYR A 310 6.90 2.11 -14.96
N GLY A 311 7.61 1.00 -14.95
CA GLY A 311 9.04 0.91 -14.73
C GLY A 311 9.74 0.37 -15.97
N LEU A 312 10.98 0.81 -16.16
CA LEU A 312 11.84 0.39 -17.25
C LEU A 312 13.20 -0.07 -16.71
N LYS A 313 13.79 -1.08 -17.35
CA LYS A 313 15.16 -1.50 -17.08
C LYS A 313 16.11 -0.93 -18.12
N ILE A 314 17.18 -0.30 -17.66
CA ILE A 314 18.23 0.29 -18.49
C ILE A 314 19.60 -0.28 -18.15
N SER A 315 20.51 -0.29 -19.12
CA SER A 315 21.86 -0.82 -18.97
C SER A 315 22.83 -0.20 -19.98
N ASP A 316 24.12 -0.09 -19.65
CA ASP A 316 25.18 0.14 -20.63
C ASP A 316 25.81 -1.18 -21.13
N LYS A 317 25.88 -2.19 -20.25
CA LYS A 317 26.36 -3.56 -20.50
C LYS A 317 25.20 -4.57 -20.37
N PRO A 318 24.41 -4.79 -21.45
CA PRO A 318 23.17 -5.56 -21.38
C PRO A 318 23.38 -7.03 -20.98
N LEU A 319 24.61 -7.56 -21.12
CA LEU A 319 24.97 -8.92 -20.76
C LEU A 319 25.39 -9.10 -19.29
N THR A 320 25.59 -8.04 -18.52
CA THR A 320 26.09 -8.15 -17.13
C THR A 320 25.26 -7.41 -16.09
N GLU A 321 24.69 -6.24 -16.42
CA GLU A 321 23.99 -5.40 -15.42
C GLU A 321 22.67 -4.86 -15.95
N TRP A 322 21.67 -4.73 -15.07
CA TRP A 322 20.40 -4.07 -15.37
C TRP A 322 19.88 -3.27 -14.18
N HIS A 323 19.46 -2.02 -14.44
CA HIS A 323 18.97 -1.09 -13.43
C HIS A 323 17.53 -0.69 -13.72
N ALA A 324 16.64 -0.84 -12.75
CA ALA A 324 15.22 -0.50 -12.92
C ALA A 324 14.93 0.92 -12.42
N PHE A 325 14.17 1.68 -13.21
CA PHE A 325 13.72 3.03 -12.89
C PHE A 325 12.23 3.18 -13.17
N ALA A 326 11.56 4.01 -12.39
CA ALA A 326 10.18 4.41 -12.67
C ALA A 326 10.16 5.48 -13.76
N THR A 327 9.19 5.36 -14.67
CA THR A 327 9.04 6.28 -15.81
C THR A 327 8.05 7.39 -15.49
N ILE A 328 8.41 8.60 -15.85
CA ILE A 328 7.61 9.81 -15.71
C ILE A 328 7.19 10.21 -17.13
N PRO A 329 5.89 10.30 -17.45
CA PRO A 329 5.45 10.75 -18.76
C PRO A 329 5.93 12.18 -19.03
N ASP A 330 6.41 12.43 -20.25
CA ASP A 330 6.70 13.78 -20.72
C ASP A 330 5.48 14.24 -21.54
N ILE A 331 4.74 15.21 -20.99
CA ILE A 331 3.57 15.82 -21.63
C ILE A 331 3.98 17.13 -22.28
N GLU A 332 3.58 17.29 -23.53
CA GLU A 332 3.67 18.56 -24.23
C GLU A 332 2.65 19.56 -23.64
N PRO A 333 3.09 20.74 -23.14
CA PRO A 333 2.22 21.66 -22.40
C PRO A 333 0.98 22.14 -23.16
N GLU A 334 1.09 22.32 -24.47
CA GLU A 334 0.03 22.89 -25.30
C GLU A 334 -1.00 21.85 -25.76
N SER A 335 -0.54 20.65 -26.12
CA SER A 335 -1.41 19.61 -26.67
C SER A 335 -1.91 18.60 -25.63
N GLY A 336 -1.27 18.55 -24.45
CA GLY A 336 -1.54 17.54 -23.43
C GLY A 336 -1.13 16.12 -23.85
N LYS A 337 -0.49 15.95 -25.02
CA LYS A 337 -0.08 14.63 -25.53
C LYS A 337 1.21 14.16 -24.89
N ILE A 338 1.30 12.85 -24.68
CA ILE A 338 2.50 12.19 -24.17
C ILE A 338 3.42 11.87 -25.36
N GLU A 339 4.48 12.64 -25.54
CA GLU A 339 5.45 12.45 -26.64
C GLU A 339 6.66 11.60 -26.24
N GLY A 340 6.89 11.45 -24.93
CA GLY A 340 8.05 10.76 -24.41
C GLY A 340 7.87 10.33 -22.96
N PHE A 341 8.99 10.00 -22.36
CA PHE A 341 9.07 9.81 -20.92
C PHE A 341 10.49 10.05 -20.44
N SER A 342 10.60 10.25 -19.14
CA SER A 342 11.87 10.46 -18.47
C SER A 342 12.00 9.59 -17.24
N VAL A 343 13.24 9.44 -16.76
CA VAL A 343 13.55 8.76 -15.49
C VAL A 343 14.50 9.65 -14.69
N VAL A 344 14.29 9.72 -13.38
CA VAL A 344 15.21 10.42 -12.47
C VAL A 344 16.25 9.42 -11.96
N VAL A 345 17.52 9.72 -12.19
CA VAL A 345 18.66 8.92 -11.75
C VAL A 345 19.41 9.70 -10.67
N SER A 346 19.42 9.17 -9.45
CA SER A 346 20.16 9.74 -8.32
C SER A 346 21.38 8.88 -7.98
N ASN A 347 22.39 9.50 -7.38
CA ASN A 347 23.65 8.84 -7.09
C ASN A 347 23.48 7.75 -6.01
N ALA A 348 23.61 6.49 -6.41
CA ALA A 348 23.46 5.31 -5.56
C ALA A 348 24.49 4.20 -5.85
N GLY A 349 25.50 4.47 -6.69
CA GLY A 349 26.50 3.50 -7.13
C GLY A 349 27.14 3.85 -8.47
N ASP A 350 28.06 3.03 -8.94
CA ASP A 350 28.95 3.34 -10.08
C ASP A 350 28.19 3.61 -11.38
N PHE A 351 27.21 2.76 -11.72
CA PHE A 351 26.35 2.98 -12.89
C PHE A 351 25.66 4.34 -12.82
N THR A 352 24.99 4.66 -11.69
CA THR A 352 24.25 5.91 -11.53
C THR A 352 25.17 7.13 -11.50
N LYS A 353 26.35 7.01 -10.88
CA LYS A 353 27.36 8.08 -10.86
C LYS A 353 27.84 8.39 -12.27
N LYS A 354 28.13 7.36 -13.08
CA LYS A 354 28.46 7.50 -14.49
C LYS A 354 27.34 8.21 -15.27
N GLN A 355 26.08 7.84 -15.03
CA GLN A 355 24.96 8.50 -15.70
C GLN A 355 24.82 9.99 -15.35
N ILE A 356 25.15 10.37 -14.11
CA ILE A 356 25.07 11.76 -13.62
C ILE A 356 26.21 12.62 -14.17
N MET A 357 27.42 12.06 -14.25
CA MET A 357 28.60 12.79 -14.71
C MET A 357 28.59 13.06 -16.23
N ASP A 358 27.90 12.22 -17.00
CA ASP A 358 27.83 12.35 -18.45
C ASP A 358 26.58 13.16 -18.86
N ALA A 359 26.81 14.40 -19.29
CA ALA A 359 25.76 15.30 -19.79
C ALA A 359 25.49 15.14 -21.30
N ALA A 360 26.30 14.35 -22.01
CA ALA A 360 26.17 14.22 -23.45
C ALA A 360 25.04 13.25 -23.84
N GLU A 361 24.44 13.51 -25.00
CA GLU A 361 23.54 12.55 -25.65
C GLU A 361 24.27 11.22 -25.83
N ARG A 362 23.61 10.13 -25.41
CA ARG A 362 24.20 8.80 -25.47
C ARG A 362 23.15 7.73 -25.70
N LYS A 363 23.63 6.51 -25.91
CA LYS A 363 22.76 5.35 -26.15
C LYS A 363 22.81 4.37 -24.98
N LEU A 364 21.65 4.07 -24.40
CA LEU A 364 21.46 3.05 -23.37
C LEU A 364 20.63 1.89 -23.91
N TRP A 365 20.86 0.70 -23.36
CA TRP A 365 20.07 -0.48 -23.66
C TRP A 365 18.81 -0.52 -22.79
N VAL A 366 17.69 -0.85 -23.42
CA VAL A 366 16.38 -1.05 -22.80
C VAL A 366 15.92 -2.47 -23.11
N ARG A 367 15.39 -3.18 -22.12
CA ARG A 367 14.91 -4.57 -22.26
C ARG A 367 13.48 -4.73 -21.76
N GLY A 368 12.75 -5.64 -22.43
CA GLY A 368 11.44 -6.10 -22.01
C GLY A 368 10.32 -5.09 -22.29
N ALA A 369 9.10 -5.48 -21.94
CA ALA A 369 7.98 -4.54 -21.89
C ALA A 369 8.06 -3.68 -20.61
N PRO A 370 7.52 -2.46 -20.62
CA PRO A 370 7.34 -1.68 -19.40
C PRO A 370 6.51 -2.46 -18.38
N LEU A 371 6.91 -2.42 -17.12
CA LEU A 371 6.33 -3.25 -16.05
C LEU A 371 5.56 -2.36 -15.07
N HIS A 372 4.38 -2.78 -14.63
CA HIS A 372 3.63 -2.03 -13.61
C HIS A 372 4.45 -1.90 -12.32
N GLY A 373 4.61 -0.65 -11.91
CA GLY A 373 5.23 -0.29 -10.65
C GLY A 373 4.28 -0.48 -9.48
N LEU A 374 4.85 -0.48 -8.28
CA LEU A 374 4.12 -0.65 -7.02
C LEU A 374 2.91 0.28 -6.88
N LEU A 375 3.09 1.55 -7.28
CA LEU A 375 2.08 2.58 -7.20
C LEU A 375 0.88 2.33 -8.13
N TYR A 376 0.95 1.40 -9.07
CA TYR A 376 -0.22 1.01 -9.87
C TYR A 376 -1.36 0.47 -9.00
N THR A 377 -1.01 -0.16 -7.86
CA THR A 377 -1.99 -0.67 -6.89
C THR A 377 -2.73 0.44 -6.15
N SER A 378 -2.32 1.71 -6.26
CA SER A 378 -3.03 2.84 -5.65
C SER A 378 -4.49 2.94 -6.10
N LYS A 379 -4.77 2.53 -7.34
CA LYS A 379 -6.11 2.47 -7.94
C LYS A 379 -7.11 1.66 -7.13
N LEU A 380 -6.64 0.78 -6.25
CA LEU A 380 -7.49 0.00 -5.35
C LEU A 380 -8.04 0.80 -4.18
N PHE A 381 -7.55 2.01 -3.94
CA PHE A 381 -7.88 2.80 -2.76
C PHE A 381 -8.52 4.13 -3.15
N ARG A 382 -9.42 4.63 -2.31
CA ARG A 382 -10.13 5.90 -2.51
C ARG A 382 -9.28 7.11 -2.15
N GLN A 383 -8.45 6.96 -1.12
CA GLN A 383 -7.57 8.01 -0.63
C GLN A 383 -6.27 7.38 -0.15
N ILE A 384 -5.13 7.97 -0.50
CA ILE A 384 -3.82 7.47 -0.11
C ILE A 384 -2.93 8.56 0.53
N VAL A 385 -1.90 8.13 1.25
CA VAL A 385 -0.75 8.95 1.63
C VAL A 385 0.49 8.43 0.91
N ILE A 386 1.34 9.33 0.45
CA ILE A 386 2.62 9.00 -0.16
C ILE A 386 3.69 9.60 0.70
N VAL A 387 4.62 8.76 1.15
CA VAL A 387 5.80 9.17 1.90
C VAL A 387 7.01 8.89 1.03
N ALA A 388 7.77 9.90 0.68
CA ALA A 388 9.01 9.77 -0.08
C ALA A 388 10.17 10.32 0.73
N THR A 389 11.34 9.68 0.62
CA THR A 389 12.60 10.27 1.12
C THR A 389 13.66 10.35 0.05
N GLY A 390 14.33 11.49 -0.06
CA GLY A 390 15.36 11.71 -1.07
C GLY A 390 14.84 11.38 -2.48
N SER A 391 15.58 10.52 -3.18
CA SER A 391 15.28 10.09 -4.54
C SER A 391 14.05 9.20 -4.67
N GLY A 392 13.48 8.76 -3.54
CA GLY A 392 12.22 8.02 -3.52
C GLY A 392 11.03 8.80 -4.10
N ILE A 393 11.17 10.12 -4.29
CA ILE A 393 10.16 10.92 -5.00
C ILE A 393 10.06 10.57 -6.48
N GLY A 394 11.14 10.12 -7.12
CA GLY A 394 11.18 9.84 -8.56
C GLY A 394 10.08 8.89 -9.01
N PRO A 395 9.93 7.72 -8.37
CA PRO A 395 8.81 6.82 -8.65
C PRO A 395 7.42 7.40 -8.37
N CYS A 396 7.29 8.28 -7.36
CA CYS A 396 6.03 8.94 -7.04
C CYS A 396 5.57 9.90 -8.15
N LEU A 397 6.51 10.59 -8.82
CA LEU A 397 6.18 11.59 -9.85
C LEU A 397 5.29 11.04 -10.96
N SER A 398 5.44 9.76 -11.30
CA SER A 398 4.56 9.07 -12.25
C SER A 398 3.09 9.08 -11.79
N LEU A 399 2.82 8.73 -10.52
CA LEU A 399 1.48 8.76 -9.95
C LEU A 399 0.99 10.21 -9.76
N LEU A 400 1.84 11.09 -9.25
CA LEU A 400 1.51 12.50 -9.01
C LEU A 400 1.05 13.18 -10.31
N HIS A 401 1.65 12.79 -11.43
CA HIS A 401 1.28 13.27 -12.75
C HIS A 401 0.00 12.63 -13.32
N ALA A 402 -0.28 11.36 -13.00
CA ALA A 402 -1.45 10.64 -13.50
C ALA A 402 -2.79 11.14 -12.94
N ASP A 403 -2.73 11.72 -11.75
CA ASP A 403 -3.86 12.22 -10.99
C ASP A 403 -5.04 11.25 -10.76
N VAL A 404 -4.76 9.93 -10.75
CA VAL A 404 -5.81 8.90 -10.72
C VAL A 404 -6.38 8.54 -9.34
N THR A 405 -5.72 8.93 -8.25
CA THR A 405 -6.12 8.50 -6.89
C THR A 405 -5.90 9.63 -5.90
N PRO A 406 -6.92 10.21 -5.27
CA PRO A 406 -6.76 11.26 -4.27
C PRO A 406 -5.66 10.95 -3.23
N ARG A 407 -4.80 11.93 -2.94
CA ARG A 407 -3.56 11.68 -2.18
C ARG A 407 -3.15 12.84 -1.29
N ARG A 408 -2.39 12.54 -0.24
CA ARG A 408 -1.51 13.50 0.45
C ARG A 408 -0.06 13.08 0.34
N VAL A 409 0.86 14.05 0.29
CA VAL A 409 2.28 13.80 0.06
C VAL A 409 3.13 14.32 1.22
N LEU A 410 3.95 13.43 1.78
CA LEU A 410 5.08 13.74 2.65
C LEU A 410 6.37 13.45 1.88
N TRP A 411 7.18 14.47 1.63
CA TRP A 411 8.48 14.29 0.98
C TRP A 411 9.60 14.90 1.82
N SER A 412 10.48 14.06 2.36
CA SER A 412 11.62 14.48 3.17
C SER A 412 12.93 14.35 2.39
N THR A 413 13.63 15.45 2.13
CA THR A 413 14.93 15.43 1.45
C THR A 413 15.82 16.60 1.84
N ARG A 414 17.13 16.45 1.59
CA ARG A 414 18.10 17.54 1.64
C ARG A 414 17.82 18.52 0.51
N ASP A 415 17.70 19.80 0.82
CA ASP A 415 17.55 20.92 -0.13
C ASP A 415 16.76 20.55 -1.40
N PRO A 416 15.43 20.33 -1.30
CA PRO A 416 14.61 19.74 -2.36
C PRO A 416 14.78 20.41 -3.72
N GLU A 417 14.69 21.74 -3.76
CA GLU A 417 14.80 22.52 -5.00
C GLU A 417 16.23 22.52 -5.56
N LYS A 418 17.25 22.65 -4.70
CA LYS A 418 18.66 22.58 -5.13
C LYS A 418 19.04 21.20 -5.66
N THR A 419 18.45 20.14 -5.12
CA THR A 419 18.82 18.76 -5.44
C THR A 419 18.07 18.22 -6.65
N TYR A 420 16.77 18.51 -6.76
CA TYR A 420 15.87 17.94 -7.78
C TYR A 420 15.29 18.97 -8.75
N GLY A 421 15.57 20.25 -8.53
CA GLY A 421 15.08 21.36 -9.36
C GLY A 421 13.66 21.82 -9.01
N PRO A 422 13.29 23.05 -9.43
CA PRO A 422 11.98 23.64 -9.17
C PRO A 422 10.84 22.87 -9.85
N THR A 423 11.11 22.23 -10.99
CA THR A 423 10.13 21.45 -11.74
C THR A 423 9.58 20.26 -10.93
N VAL A 424 10.45 19.55 -10.21
CA VAL A 424 10.06 18.40 -9.38
C VAL A 424 9.26 18.87 -8.17
N VAL A 425 9.70 19.94 -7.50
CA VAL A 425 9.00 20.53 -6.35
C VAL A 425 7.59 21.00 -6.76
N SER A 426 7.51 21.72 -7.89
CA SER A 426 6.23 22.19 -8.44
C SER A 426 5.30 21.05 -8.83
N ALA A 427 5.83 19.93 -9.34
CA ALA A 427 5.03 18.75 -9.64
C ALA A 427 4.42 18.13 -8.38
N VAL A 428 5.15 18.13 -7.25
CA VAL A 428 4.63 17.67 -5.96
C VAL A 428 3.53 18.60 -5.46
N GLN A 429 3.76 19.90 -5.45
CA GLN A 429 2.78 20.90 -5.00
C GLN A 429 1.54 20.94 -5.89
N ARG A 430 1.67 20.69 -7.19
CA ARG A 430 0.52 20.60 -8.10
C ARG A 430 -0.34 19.37 -7.78
N ALA A 431 0.28 18.25 -7.42
CA ALA A 431 -0.43 17.01 -7.12
C ALA A 431 -1.01 16.98 -5.70
N ASP A 432 -0.46 17.75 -4.77
CA ASP A 432 -1.01 18.03 -3.43
C ASP A 432 -0.59 19.47 -3.03
N PRO A 433 -1.49 20.46 -3.14
CA PRO A 433 -1.21 21.85 -2.76
C PRO A 433 -0.76 22.01 -1.30
N ASN A 434 -1.17 21.08 -0.44
CA ASN A 434 -0.83 21.04 0.97
C ASN A 434 0.23 19.96 1.26
N ALA A 435 1.07 19.62 0.28
CA ALA A 435 2.14 18.66 0.43
C ALA A 435 3.12 19.08 1.53
N VAL A 436 3.49 18.14 2.39
CA VAL A 436 4.51 18.33 3.41
C VAL A 436 5.89 18.08 2.78
N ILE A 437 6.51 19.14 2.26
CA ILE A 437 7.89 19.10 1.74
C ILE A 437 8.86 19.48 2.87
N TRP A 438 9.57 18.49 3.38
CA TRP A 438 10.47 18.63 4.52
C TRP A 438 11.93 18.75 4.07
N ASN A 439 12.49 19.97 4.19
CA ASN A 439 13.92 20.20 3.95
C ASN A 439 14.75 19.78 5.17
N THR A 440 15.50 18.69 5.07
CA THR A 440 16.31 18.16 6.17
C THR A 440 17.56 19.00 6.48
N THR A 441 18.00 19.86 5.56
CA THR A 441 19.12 20.77 5.79
C THR A 441 18.75 21.86 6.79
N THR A 442 17.53 22.41 6.68
CA THR A 442 17.09 23.54 7.50
C THR A 442 16.28 23.13 8.72
N ARG A 443 15.56 22.00 8.66
CA ARG A 443 14.64 21.55 9.73
C ARG A 443 15.12 20.31 10.47
N GLY A 444 16.29 19.76 10.12
CA GLY A 444 16.74 18.46 10.61
C GLY A 444 15.88 17.29 10.10
N TYR A 445 16.11 16.09 10.64
CA TYR A 445 15.35 14.90 10.24
C TYR A 445 13.96 14.86 10.91
N PRO A 446 12.87 14.67 10.14
CA PRO A 446 11.53 14.57 10.72
C PRO A 446 11.33 13.26 11.48
N ASP A 447 10.42 13.27 12.44
CA ASP A 447 9.73 12.04 12.84
C ASP A 447 8.75 11.64 11.72
N ILE A 448 9.26 10.90 10.74
CA ILE A 448 8.48 10.45 9.59
C ILE A 448 7.23 9.66 10.03
N VAL A 449 7.27 8.98 11.17
CA VAL A 449 6.12 8.21 11.65
C VAL A 449 5.01 9.15 12.09
N LEU A 450 5.37 10.17 12.87
CA LEU A 450 4.43 11.18 13.33
C LEU A 450 3.84 11.96 12.16
N GLU A 451 4.68 12.46 11.26
CA GLU A 451 4.22 13.25 10.11
C GLU A 451 3.35 12.43 9.17
N THR A 452 3.67 11.15 8.96
CA THR A 452 2.80 10.24 8.20
C THR A 452 1.47 10.06 8.90
N TYR A 453 1.46 9.84 10.22
CA TYR A 453 0.22 9.65 10.99
C TYR A 453 -0.70 10.87 10.92
N LYS A 454 -0.16 12.08 11.03
CA LYS A 454 -0.92 13.33 10.88
C LYS A 454 -1.67 13.37 9.54
N LEU A 455 -0.97 13.12 8.44
CA LEU A 455 -1.55 13.15 7.10
C LEU A 455 -2.63 12.08 6.91
N VAL A 456 -2.46 10.94 7.55
CA VAL A 456 -3.43 9.84 7.47
C VAL A 456 -4.73 10.20 8.17
N VAL A 457 -4.62 10.75 9.38
CA VAL A 457 -5.79 11.17 10.16
C VAL A 457 -6.50 12.33 9.45
N GLU A 458 -5.74 13.30 8.96
CA GLU A 458 -6.26 14.46 8.23
C GLU A 458 -7.00 14.06 6.96
N SER A 459 -6.46 13.11 6.19
CA SER A 459 -7.03 12.72 4.90
C SER A 459 -7.97 11.52 4.95
N ASN A 460 -8.08 10.81 6.07
CA ASN A 460 -8.79 9.53 6.16
C ASN A 460 -8.31 8.50 5.10
N ALA A 461 -6.98 8.38 4.95
CA ALA A 461 -6.40 7.53 3.92
C ALA A 461 -6.57 6.02 4.18
N GLU A 462 -6.91 5.28 3.13
CA GLU A 462 -7.02 3.81 3.13
C GLU A 462 -5.67 3.10 2.88
N ALA A 463 -4.65 3.84 2.42
CA ALA A 463 -3.32 3.27 2.19
C ALA A 463 -2.21 4.33 2.24
N VAL A 464 -1.04 3.98 2.77
CA VAL A 464 0.23 4.70 2.62
C VAL A 464 1.16 3.93 1.69
N TYR A 465 1.84 4.66 0.83
CA TYR A 465 2.96 4.20 0.03
C TYR A 465 4.24 4.90 0.50
N ILE A 466 5.26 4.16 0.94
CA ILE A 466 6.50 4.71 1.52
C ILE A 466 7.71 4.40 0.65
N ILE A 467 8.11 5.32 -0.21
CA ILE A 467 9.29 5.17 -1.06
C ILE A 467 10.52 5.78 -0.37
N SER A 468 11.26 4.92 0.33
CA SER A 468 12.37 5.34 1.19
C SER A 468 13.53 4.35 1.21
N ASN A 469 14.59 4.69 1.94
CA ASN A 469 15.70 3.78 2.19
C ASN A 469 15.28 2.66 3.17
N PRO A 470 16.01 1.52 3.22
CA PRO A 470 15.62 0.39 4.06
C PRO A 470 15.53 0.72 5.56
N LYS A 471 16.44 1.56 6.07
CA LYS A 471 16.50 1.91 7.51
C LYS A 471 15.30 2.75 7.95
N VAL A 472 14.96 3.78 7.20
CA VAL A 472 13.80 4.65 7.45
C VAL A 472 12.52 3.84 7.26
N THR A 473 12.47 3.02 6.22
CA THR A 473 11.37 2.08 6.01
C THR A 473 11.19 1.22 7.26
N GLU A 474 12.21 0.48 7.70
CA GLU A 474 12.14 -0.37 8.90
C GLU A 474 11.77 0.40 10.18
N LYS A 475 12.25 1.63 10.35
CA LYS A 475 11.86 2.50 11.47
C LYS A 475 10.37 2.83 11.43
N VAL A 476 9.83 3.22 10.28
CA VAL A 476 8.40 3.50 10.12
C VAL A 476 7.56 2.24 10.29
N LEU A 477 8.04 1.09 9.81
CA LEU A 477 7.38 -0.20 9.95
C LEU A 477 7.36 -0.71 11.41
N SER A 478 8.44 -0.51 12.17
CA SER A 478 8.53 -0.97 13.56
C SER A 478 7.78 -0.05 14.53
N GLN A 479 7.81 1.26 14.28
CA GLN A 479 7.24 2.26 15.19
C GLN A 479 5.81 2.68 14.83
N GLY A 480 5.38 2.69 13.57
CA GLY A 480 4.07 3.23 13.20
C GLY A 480 2.85 2.34 13.50
N LYS A 481 3.03 1.02 13.67
CA LYS A 481 1.89 0.06 13.65
C LYS A 481 1.02 0.19 14.88
N GLN A 482 1.71 0.16 15.99
CA GLN A 482 1.11 -0.24 17.25
C GLN A 482 0.71 0.98 18.05
N ARG A 483 1.42 2.08 17.82
CA ARG A 483 1.04 3.40 18.27
C ARG A 483 -0.43 3.65 17.92
N TYR A 484 -0.79 3.52 16.65
CA TYR A 484 -2.19 3.54 16.20
C TYR A 484 -3.17 2.63 17.00
N GLN A 485 -2.75 1.42 17.40
CA GLN A 485 -3.59 0.48 18.14
C GLN A 485 -3.88 0.90 19.60
N ASN A 486 -3.01 1.70 20.25
CA ASN A 486 -3.33 2.24 21.58
C ASN A 486 -4.30 3.43 21.54
N GLY A 487 -4.76 3.86 20.36
CA GLY A 487 -5.89 4.77 20.19
C GLY A 487 -7.24 4.05 20.06
N THR A 488 -7.23 2.72 19.93
CA THR A 488 -8.43 1.86 19.83
C THR A 488 -7.99 0.39 19.92
N CYS A 489 -8.28 -0.29 21.04
CA CYS A 489 -8.94 -1.62 21.07
C CYS A 489 -8.58 -2.47 22.32
N GLN A 490 -9.59 -2.80 23.11
CA GLN A 490 -9.92 -4.19 23.45
C GLN A 490 -11.46 -4.34 23.39
N GLN A 491 -11.98 -4.73 22.21
CA GLN A 491 -13.26 -5.46 21.94
C GLN A 491 -13.82 -5.25 20.51
N ALA A 492 -13.23 -4.39 19.66
CA ALA A 492 -13.70 -4.13 18.28
C ALA A 492 -13.33 -5.23 17.24
N GLN A 493 -13.18 -6.49 17.65
CA GLN A 493 -12.75 -7.59 16.77
C GLN A 493 -13.89 -8.17 15.91
N ALA A 494 -15.12 -7.65 16.01
CA ALA A 494 -16.30 -8.15 15.30
C ALA A 494 -16.85 -7.23 14.18
N ALA A 495 -16.31 -6.02 13.95
CA ALA A 495 -17.01 -4.99 13.16
C ALA A 495 -16.18 -4.30 12.05
N GLY A 496 -15.31 -5.02 11.33
CA GLY A 496 -14.78 -4.56 10.03
C GLY A 496 -14.07 -3.19 10.02
N LEU A 497 -12.82 -3.15 10.51
CA LEU A 497 -12.03 -1.93 10.68
C LEU A 497 -11.36 -1.43 9.38
N LEU A 498 -11.28 -0.10 9.23
CA LEU A 498 -10.46 0.62 8.24
C LEU A 498 -8.96 0.39 8.51
N GLU A 499 -8.14 0.43 7.46
CA GLU A 499 -6.74 0.01 7.48
C GLU A 499 -5.86 1.05 6.80
N LEU A 500 -4.80 1.47 7.47
CA LEU A 500 -3.74 2.30 6.94
C LEU A 500 -2.59 1.39 6.42
N ARG A 501 -2.45 1.26 5.11
CA ARG A 501 -1.38 0.40 4.53
C ARG A 501 -0.01 1.09 4.57
N VAL A 502 1.13 0.41 4.64
CA VAL A 502 2.45 1.00 4.28
C VAL A 502 3.10 0.09 3.27
N VAL A 503 3.30 0.63 2.08
CA VAL A 503 3.82 -0.10 0.93
C VAL A 503 5.15 0.51 0.53
N ALA A 504 6.27 -0.15 0.86
CA ALA A 504 7.59 0.44 0.65
C ALA A 504 8.41 -0.19 -0.49
N PRO A 505 8.69 0.55 -1.58
CA PRO A 505 9.73 0.22 -2.53
C PRO A 505 11.12 0.63 -2.03
N ASN A 506 12.01 -0.36 -2.00
CA ASN A 506 13.44 -0.08 -1.94
C ASN A 506 13.91 0.50 -3.28
N ALA A 507 14.28 1.77 -3.28
CA ALA A 507 15.07 2.37 -4.36
C ALA A 507 16.54 1.92 -4.24
N GLY A 508 16.79 0.64 -4.50
CA GLY A 508 18.13 0.09 -4.62
C GLY A 508 18.39 -0.26 -6.08
N SER A 509 19.49 0.25 -6.63
CA SER A 509 19.91 0.12 -8.03
C SER A 509 20.14 -1.32 -8.51
N SER A 510 19.96 -2.35 -7.69
CA SER A 510 20.46 -3.69 -7.99
C SER A 510 19.69 -4.83 -7.32
N VAL A 511 18.48 -4.61 -6.79
CA VAL A 511 17.74 -5.69 -6.15
C VAL A 511 16.30 -5.64 -6.62
N GLY A 512 15.95 -6.53 -7.55
CA GLY A 512 14.55 -6.76 -7.92
C GLY A 512 13.67 -6.74 -6.68
N TRP A 513 12.64 -5.88 -6.71
CA TRP A 513 11.65 -5.57 -5.68
C TRP A 513 11.79 -6.35 -4.36
N GLY A 514 12.79 -6.00 -3.55
CA GLY A 514 12.77 -6.32 -2.13
C GLY A 514 11.80 -5.35 -1.47
N LEU A 515 10.58 -5.81 -1.17
CA LEU A 515 9.50 -4.98 -0.62
C LEU A 515 9.19 -5.44 0.80
N SER A 516 9.31 -4.56 1.78
CA SER A 516 8.82 -4.78 3.14
C SER A 516 7.43 -4.14 3.30
N GLU A 517 6.50 -4.91 3.87
CA GLU A 517 5.10 -4.51 4.06
C GLU A 517 4.83 -4.12 5.51
N PHE A 518 3.84 -3.23 5.68
CA PHE A 518 3.14 -3.07 6.94
C PHE A 518 1.66 -2.70 6.76
N GLU A 519 0.92 -2.96 7.83
CA GLU A 519 -0.52 -2.78 7.95
C GLU A 519 -0.79 -2.01 9.25
N VAL A 520 -1.52 -0.91 9.15
CA VAL A 520 -2.08 -0.08 10.23
C VAL A 520 -3.59 -0.10 10.09
N TRP A 521 -4.29 0.33 11.12
CA TRP A 521 -5.74 0.29 11.28
C TRP A 521 -6.23 1.73 11.45
N THR A 522 -7.52 2.06 11.30
CA THR A 522 -8.11 3.33 11.77
C THR A 522 -9.10 3.13 12.91
N PRO A 523 -9.28 4.09 13.85
CA PRO A 523 -10.21 3.89 14.95
C PRO A 523 -11.63 3.89 14.39
N ALA A 524 -12.44 2.92 14.81
CA ALA A 524 -13.84 2.85 14.43
C ALA A 524 -14.59 4.09 14.95
N ILE A 525 -15.46 4.62 14.10
CA ILE A 525 -16.37 5.72 14.41
C ILE A 525 -17.73 5.08 14.64
N PHE A 526 -18.44 5.50 15.69
CA PHE A 526 -19.69 4.90 16.09
C PHE A 526 -20.83 5.91 16.15
N HIS A 527 -22.01 5.46 15.75
CA HIS A 527 -23.28 5.96 16.26
C HIS A 527 -23.61 5.20 17.55
N ILE A 528 -23.95 5.91 18.61
CA ILE A 528 -24.38 5.33 19.89
C ILE A 528 -25.91 5.40 19.92
N ARG A 529 -26.60 4.30 19.58
CA ARG A 529 -28.06 4.26 19.46
C ARG A 529 -28.71 3.73 20.73
N ASN A 530 -29.69 4.45 21.28
CA ASN A 530 -30.45 4.01 22.44
C ASN A 530 -31.43 2.87 22.08
N GLU A 531 -31.53 1.83 22.91
CA GLU A 531 -32.43 0.69 22.66
C GLU A 531 -33.91 1.03 22.90
N ASN A 532 -34.22 1.96 23.81
CA ASN A 532 -35.60 2.35 24.08
C ASN A 532 -36.19 3.22 22.96
N SER A 533 -35.44 4.23 22.51
CA SER A 533 -35.94 5.24 21.56
C SER A 533 -35.52 5.00 20.10
N GLY A 534 -34.49 4.19 19.86
CA GLY A 534 -33.87 4.03 18.53
C GLY A 534 -33.06 5.25 18.05
N LYS A 535 -32.95 6.30 18.87
CA LYS A 535 -32.26 7.57 18.56
C LYS A 535 -30.77 7.51 18.90
N LEU A 536 -30.00 8.42 18.33
CA LEU A 536 -28.56 8.52 18.51
C LEU A 536 -28.22 9.49 19.64
N MET A 537 -27.17 9.18 20.39
CA MET A 537 -26.52 10.15 21.27
C MET A 537 -25.80 11.19 20.42
N GLY A 538 -26.08 12.46 20.65
CA GLY A 538 -25.54 13.61 19.93
C GLY A 538 -25.22 14.77 20.86
N VAL A 539 -24.60 15.80 20.31
CA VAL A 539 -24.30 17.04 21.05
C VAL A 539 -25.28 18.11 20.59
N GLU A 540 -25.94 18.73 21.55
CA GLU A 540 -26.95 19.75 21.30
C GLU A 540 -26.44 20.85 20.35
N ASN A 541 -27.23 21.14 19.31
CA ASN A 541 -26.98 22.17 18.29
C ASN A 541 -25.62 22.05 17.59
N GLU A 542 -25.04 20.84 17.48
CA GLU A 542 -23.71 20.62 16.92
C GLU A 542 -22.63 21.51 17.58
N SER A 543 -22.85 21.86 18.85
CA SER A 543 -21.97 22.78 19.55
C SER A 543 -20.55 22.23 19.63
N LYS A 544 -19.57 23.12 19.56
CA LYS A 544 -18.15 22.81 19.77
C LYS A 544 -17.62 23.38 21.09
N ALA A 545 -18.50 23.99 21.89
CA ALA A 545 -18.14 24.59 23.16
C ALA A 545 -18.09 23.54 24.28
N ASN A 546 -17.25 23.82 25.28
CA ASN A 546 -17.29 23.12 26.56
C ASN A 546 -18.67 23.27 27.20
N SER A 547 -19.07 22.26 27.97
CA SER A 547 -20.33 22.18 28.68
C SER A 547 -21.58 22.13 27.78
N ALA A 548 -21.40 21.88 26.48
CA ALA A 548 -22.56 21.66 25.62
C ALA A 548 -23.23 20.33 25.96
N ASN A 549 -24.56 20.34 25.90
CA ASN A 549 -25.37 19.24 26.38
C ASN A 549 -25.26 17.99 25.50
N THR A 550 -25.29 16.80 26.12
CA THR A 550 -25.43 15.53 25.40
C THR A 550 -26.89 15.11 25.42
N GLN A 551 -27.48 14.92 24.25
CA GLN A 551 -28.89 14.60 24.08
C GLN A 551 -29.07 13.37 23.19
N GLN A 552 -30.28 12.80 23.16
CA GLN A 552 -30.66 11.90 22.09
C GLN A 552 -31.35 12.66 20.95
N TYR A 553 -31.08 12.28 19.71
CA TYR A 553 -31.70 12.87 18.53
C TYR A 553 -31.82 11.84 17.40
N ASP A 554 -32.79 12.03 16.49
CA ASP A 554 -32.90 11.22 15.28
C ASP A 554 -31.66 11.39 14.39
N ASP A 555 -31.28 10.36 13.64
CA ASP A 555 -30.13 10.46 12.73
C ASP A 555 -30.41 11.48 11.60
N ASN A 556 -29.81 12.66 11.75
CA ASN A 556 -29.86 13.80 10.83
C ASN A 556 -28.57 13.91 9.99
N SER A 557 -27.70 12.88 10.01
CA SER A 557 -26.42 12.83 9.29
C SER A 557 -25.40 13.91 9.67
N THR A 558 -25.58 14.62 10.79
CA THR A 558 -24.61 15.61 11.28
C THR A 558 -23.49 14.96 12.09
N ARG A 559 -22.35 15.65 12.16
CA ARG A 559 -21.11 15.07 12.70
C ARG A 559 -21.12 14.91 14.22
N ASP A 560 -22.04 15.57 14.91
CA ASP A 560 -22.18 15.51 16.36
C ASP A 560 -22.71 14.15 16.86
N HIS A 561 -23.25 13.31 15.98
CA HIS A 561 -23.62 11.92 16.29
C HIS A 561 -22.44 10.94 16.19
N PHE A 562 -21.28 11.38 15.70
CA PHE A 562 -20.12 10.52 15.50
C PHE A 562 -19.21 10.51 16.73
N TRP A 563 -19.12 9.35 17.38
CA TRP A 563 -18.31 9.15 18.57
C TRP A 563 -17.13 8.22 18.32
N GLN A 564 -15.99 8.54 18.91
CA GLN A 564 -14.75 7.78 18.86
C GLN A 564 -14.37 7.36 20.28
N PHE A 565 -14.23 6.05 20.50
CA PHE A 565 -13.76 5.52 21.79
C PHE A 565 -12.24 5.43 21.80
N ILE A 566 -11.60 6.25 22.64
CA ILE A 566 -10.15 6.34 22.81
C ILE A 566 -9.79 5.61 24.11
N PRO A 567 -8.99 4.54 24.10
CA PRO A 567 -8.69 3.77 25.29
C PRO A 567 -7.84 4.61 26.26
N SER A 568 -7.96 4.29 27.53
CA SER A 568 -7.21 4.84 28.65
C SER A 568 -6.76 3.71 29.58
N PRO A 569 -5.71 3.90 30.39
CA PRO A 569 -5.16 2.85 31.24
C PRO A 569 -6.23 2.18 32.12
N GLY A 570 -6.10 0.86 32.35
CA GLY A 570 -7.01 0.11 33.23
C GLY A 570 -8.33 -0.35 32.60
N GLY A 571 -8.44 -0.35 31.26
CA GLY A 571 -9.65 -0.84 30.55
C GLY A 571 -10.77 0.20 30.43
N TRP A 572 -10.44 1.48 30.65
CA TRP A 572 -11.34 2.62 30.52
C TRP A 572 -11.21 3.29 29.15
N TRP A 573 -12.17 4.14 28.80
CA TRP A 573 -12.29 4.81 27.51
C TRP A 573 -12.64 6.27 27.71
N LYS A 574 -12.08 7.15 26.88
CA LYS A 574 -12.58 8.50 26.64
C LYS A 574 -13.46 8.45 25.40
N VAL A 575 -14.66 9.03 25.46
CA VAL A 575 -15.60 9.01 24.34
C VAL A 575 -15.58 10.38 23.67
N ARG A 576 -14.89 10.50 22.54
CA ARG A 576 -14.70 11.78 21.83
C ARG A 576 -15.79 12.00 20.79
N ASN A 577 -16.35 13.20 20.76
CA ASN A 577 -17.20 13.66 19.68
C ASN A 577 -16.36 14.11 18.46
N LEU A 578 -16.68 13.66 17.24
CA LEU A 578 -15.90 14.00 16.04
C LEU A 578 -16.25 15.34 15.39
N ASN A 579 -17.31 16.02 15.82
CA ASN A 579 -17.60 17.38 15.40
C ASN A 579 -16.77 18.41 16.20
N SER A 580 -16.71 18.24 17.52
CA SER A 580 -16.03 19.17 18.44
C SER A 580 -14.60 18.76 18.81
N GLY A 581 -14.29 17.46 18.81
CA GLY A 581 -13.04 16.92 19.37
C GLY A 581 -13.03 16.80 20.90
N LEU A 582 -14.10 17.23 21.57
CA LEU A 582 -14.29 17.19 23.02
C LEU A 582 -14.77 15.80 23.50
N LEU A 583 -14.68 15.56 24.80
CA LEU A 583 -14.99 14.27 25.41
C LEU A 583 -16.33 14.30 26.13
N LEU A 584 -17.05 13.18 26.09
CA LEU A 584 -18.19 12.93 26.96
C LEU A 584 -17.72 12.93 28.43
N ALA A 585 -18.38 13.74 29.25
CA ALA A 585 -18.07 13.95 30.66
C ALA A 585 -19.35 14.09 31.47
N VAL A 586 -19.27 13.79 32.77
CA VAL A 586 -20.34 14.10 33.72
C VAL A 586 -20.15 15.53 34.20
N GLN A 587 -21.16 16.37 34.03
CA GLN A 587 -21.10 17.77 34.42
C GLN A 587 -20.73 17.93 35.90
N ASP A 588 -19.67 18.67 36.19
CA ASP A 588 -19.13 18.98 37.53
C ASP A 588 -18.75 17.76 38.40
N ALA A 589 -18.74 16.55 37.83
CA ALA A 589 -18.37 15.29 38.46
C ALA A 589 -19.08 14.86 39.80
N PRO A 590 -20.35 15.23 40.10
CA PRO A 590 -21.05 14.66 41.24
C PRO A 590 -21.43 13.20 40.98
N THR A 591 -21.68 12.44 42.04
CA THR A 591 -22.03 11.01 41.99
C THR A 591 -23.52 10.75 42.19
N ALA A 592 -24.37 11.79 42.10
CA ALA A 592 -25.83 11.65 42.21
C ALA A 592 -26.46 11.13 40.91
N ASN A 593 -27.69 10.58 41.00
CA ASN A 593 -28.49 10.24 39.83
C ASN A 593 -29.01 11.49 39.13
N SER A 594 -29.31 11.35 37.83
CA SER A 594 -29.89 12.40 36.98
C SER A 594 -28.96 13.60 36.78
N VAL A 595 -27.65 13.39 36.92
CA VAL A 595 -26.64 14.40 36.61
C VAL A 595 -26.38 14.38 35.11
N ASN A 596 -26.27 15.58 34.54
CA ASN A 596 -26.13 15.79 33.12
C ASN A 596 -24.83 15.22 32.52
N LEU A 597 -24.91 14.65 31.32
CA LEU A 597 -23.73 14.38 30.49
C LEU A 597 -23.53 15.53 29.51
N GLN A 598 -22.30 16.03 29.47
CA GLN A 598 -21.89 17.12 28.60
C GLN A 598 -20.68 16.70 27.78
N GLN A 599 -20.34 17.49 26.76
CA GLN A 599 -18.99 17.45 26.22
C GLN A 599 -18.10 18.45 26.94
N TYR A 600 -16.85 18.05 27.21
CA TYR A 600 -15.88 18.91 27.87
C TYR A 600 -14.47 18.57 27.40
N GLU A 601 -13.55 19.53 27.53
CA GLU A 601 -12.14 19.28 27.27
C GLU A 601 -11.56 18.26 28.24
N ASN A 602 -10.52 17.54 27.83
CA ASN A 602 -9.91 16.54 28.70
C ASN A 602 -9.23 17.18 29.94
N SER A 603 -9.93 17.17 31.07
CA SER A 603 -9.45 17.60 32.40
C SER A 603 -8.51 16.58 33.06
N GLY A 604 -8.50 15.33 32.59
CA GLY A 604 -7.73 14.23 33.17
C GLY A 604 -8.38 13.57 34.40
N THR A 605 -9.61 13.98 34.75
CA THR A 605 -10.37 13.44 35.89
C THR A 605 -11.21 12.22 35.50
N ASP A 606 -11.62 11.43 36.51
CA ASP A 606 -12.27 10.13 36.30
C ASP A 606 -13.71 10.23 35.74
N ASP A 607 -14.34 11.41 35.79
CA ASP A 607 -15.67 11.67 35.20
C ASP A 607 -15.67 11.67 33.65
N HIS A 608 -14.49 11.70 33.02
CA HIS A 608 -14.31 11.56 31.57
C HIS A 608 -14.00 10.12 31.13
N LEU A 609 -13.90 9.19 32.09
CA LEU A 609 -13.51 7.81 31.84
C LEU A 609 -14.71 6.88 31.90
N TRP A 610 -14.91 6.14 30.83
CA TRP A 610 -16.07 5.30 30.60
C TRP A 610 -15.68 3.85 30.36
N ARG A 611 -16.50 2.89 30.78
CA ARG A 611 -16.34 1.46 30.48
C ARG A 611 -17.56 0.96 29.74
N VAL A 612 -17.33 0.35 28.58
CA VAL A 612 -18.39 -0.26 27.77
C VAL A 612 -18.50 -1.73 28.15
N GLU A 613 -19.66 -2.15 28.65
CA GLU A 613 -19.92 -3.52 29.09
C GLU A 613 -21.03 -4.15 28.24
N SER A 614 -20.80 -5.35 27.72
CA SER A 614 -21.77 -6.07 26.87
C SER A 614 -22.89 -6.70 27.72
N LYS A 615 -24.15 -6.48 27.30
CA LYS A 615 -25.35 -7.20 27.78
C LYS A 615 -25.69 -8.44 26.93
N GLY A 616 -24.89 -8.75 25.91
CA GLY A 616 -25.24 -9.73 24.88
C GLY A 616 -26.18 -9.15 23.81
N GLY A 617 -26.34 -9.85 22.68
CA GLY A 617 -27.24 -9.43 21.60
C GLY A 617 -26.86 -8.12 20.89
N GLY A 618 -25.62 -7.63 21.06
CA GLY A 618 -25.14 -6.36 20.49
C GLY A 618 -25.49 -5.11 21.30
N LEU A 619 -25.96 -5.28 22.55
CA LEU A 619 -26.28 -4.19 23.48
C LEU A 619 -25.17 -3.97 24.50
N PHE A 620 -25.01 -2.72 24.91
CA PHE A 620 -23.96 -2.28 25.82
C PHE A 620 -24.49 -1.31 26.89
N LEU A 621 -23.88 -1.38 28.08
CA LEU A 621 -23.93 -0.36 29.12
C LEU A 621 -22.67 0.50 29.06
N ILE A 622 -22.77 1.79 29.36
CA ILE A 622 -21.65 2.73 29.36
C ILE A 622 -21.48 3.28 30.78
N TRP A 623 -20.54 2.73 31.54
CA TRP A 623 -20.29 3.04 32.94
C TRP A 623 -19.30 4.18 33.11
N ASN A 624 -19.57 5.13 34.01
CA ASN A 624 -18.62 6.17 34.38
C ASN A 624 -17.69 5.69 35.50
N LYS A 625 -16.39 6.00 35.40
CA LYS A 625 -15.39 5.59 36.40
C LYS A 625 -15.55 6.31 37.74
N ASN A 626 -15.88 7.60 37.72
CA ASN A 626 -16.02 8.40 38.94
C ASN A 626 -17.27 7.99 39.73
N SER A 627 -18.43 7.95 39.10
CA SER A 627 -19.71 7.70 39.80
C SER A 627 -20.10 6.21 39.90
N GLN A 628 -19.48 5.32 39.12
CA GLN A 628 -19.90 3.93 38.96
C GLN A 628 -21.38 3.81 38.51
N LYS A 629 -21.88 4.80 37.76
CA LYS A 629 -23.23 4.83 37.18
C LYS A 629 -23.19 4.69 35.67
N VAL A 630 -24.34 4.42 35.04
CA VAL A 630 -24.44 4.23 33.59
C VAL A 630 -25.03 5.46 32.90
N ALA A 631 -24.65 5.70 31.65
CA ALA A 631 -25.31 6.69 30.80
C ALA A 631 -26.70 6.20 30.39
N GLY A 632 -27.72 7.03 30.62
CA GLY A 632 -29.13 6.76 30.36
C GLY A 632 -29.85 7.96 29.79
N VAL A 633 -30.98 7.75 29.13
CA VAL A 633 -31.84 8.85 28.66
C VAL A 633 -32.81 9.22 29.77
N ASP A 634 -32.84 10.50 30.15
CA ASP A 634 -33.64 10.97 31.27
C ASP A 634 -35.12 10.60 31.12
N ARG A 635 -35.70 10.09 32.22
CA ARG A 635 -37.10 9.64 32.33
C ARG A 635 -37.54 8.64 31.24
N MET A 636 -36.61 7.86 30.67
CA MET A 636 -36.88 6.95 29.55
C MET A 636 -37.52 7.62 28.33
N SER A 637 -37.29 8.91 28.14
CA SER A 637 -37.93 9.67 27.08
C SER A 637 -37.58 9.11 25.70
N THR A 638 -38.52 9.17 24.77
CA THR A 638 -38.32 8.85 23.35
C THR A 638 -38.31 10.08 22.46
N ALA A 639 -38.41 11.28 23.04
CA ALA A 639 -38.40 12.54 22.31
C ALA A 639 -36.99 12.92 21.82
N ASN A 640 -36.93 13.67 20.72
CA ASN A 640 -35.71 14.39 20.33
C ASN A 640 -35.35 15.41 21.42
N SER A 641 -34.04 15.66 21.56
CA SER A 641 -33.48 16.56 22.57
C SER A 641 -33.72 16.11 24.02
N ALA A 642 -34.13 14.86 24.24
CA ALA A 642 -34.17 14.33 25.60
C ALA A 642 -32.75 14.17 26.13
N ASN A 643 -32.58 14.54 27.40
CA ASN A 643 -31.26 14.65 28.00
C ASN A 643 -30.61 13.28 28.24
N VAL A 644 -29.29 13.21 28.14
CA VAL A 644 -28.53 12.03 28.59
C VAL A 644 -27.94 12.34 29.97
N VAL A 645 -28.19 11.45 30.93
CA VAL A 645 -27.79 11.60 32.33
C VAL A 645 -27.03 10.36 32.80
N GLN A 646 -26.27 10.49 33.89
CA GLN A 646 -25.81 9.32 34.63
C GLN A 646 -26.92 8.85 35.58
N PHE A 647 -27.10 7.55 35.69
CA PHE A 647 -28.11 6.96 36.55
C PHE A 647 -27.69 5.58 37.06
N ASP A 648 -28.25 5.16 38.19
CA ASP A 648 -28.06 3.79 38.67
C ASP A 648 -28.64 2.78 37.69
N ASN A 649 -27.87 1.72 37.40
CA ASN A 649 -28.38 0.67 36.53
C ASN A 649 -29.54 -0.11 37.19
N ASN A 650 -30.77 0.22 36.83
CA ASN A 650 -32.00 -0.43 37.26
C ASN A 650 -32.56 -1.42 36.20
N GLY A 651 -31.80 -1.70 35.14
CA GLY A 651 -32.15 -2.66 34.09
C GLY A 651 -33.07 -2.15 32.97
N THR A 652 -33.50 -0.88 32.99
CA THR A 652 -34.38 -0.31 31.96
C THR A 652 -33.68 -0.13 30.61
N LYS A 653 -34.47 -0.03 29.52
CA LYS A 653 -33.96 -0.03 28.14
C LYS A 653 -33.22 1.26 27.76
N ASP A 654 -33.55 2.37 28.40
CA ASP A 654 -32.92 3.68 28.19
C ASP A 654 -31.46 3.73 28.63
N HIS A 655 -31.00 2.80 29.47
CA HIS A 655 -29.59 2.62 29.81
C HIS A 655 -28.81 1.75 28.80
N SER A 656 -29.51 1.09 27.88
CA SER A 656 -28.93 0.12 26.94
C SER A 656 -28.67 0.77 25.58
N TRP A 657 -27.46 0.65 25.06
CA TRP A 657 -27.01 1.28 23.83
C TRP A 657 -26.49 0.26 22.80
N ARG A 658 -26.71 0.49 21.52
CA ARG A 658 -26.04 -0.20 20.40
C ARG A 658 -24.95 0.69 19.83
N LEU A 659 -23.74 0.15 19.72
CA LEU A 659 -22.64 0.82 19.03
C LEU A 659 -22.66 0.40 17.55
N LEU A 660 -23.18 1.26 16.68
CA LEU A 660 -23.28 1.01 15.25
C LEU A 660 -22.10 1.66 14.54
N LEU A 661 -21.41 0.93 13.66
CA LEU A 661 -20.30 1.49 12.88
C LEU A 661 -20.82 2.60 11.96
N ALA A 662 -20.29 3.81 12.12
CA ALA A 662 -20.62 4.96 11.29
C ALA A 662 -19.60 5.09 10.14
N VAL A 663 -20.11 5.24 8.92
CA VAL A 663 -19.30 5.58 7.75
C VAL A 663 -19.41 7.08 7.55
N VAL A 664 -18.32 7.81 7.82
CA VAL A 664 -18.25 9.24 7.50
C VAL A 664 -18.25 9.37 5.99
N LYS A 665 -19.40 9.77 5.43
CA LYS A 665 -19.45 10.24 4.04
C LYS A 665 -18.79 11.63 4.02
N PRO A 666 -17.91 11.91 3.06
CA PRO A 666 -17.30 13.23 2.92
C PRO A 666 -18.35 14.31 2.70
#